data_AF-A0A8H8BXB5-F1
#
_entry.id   AF-A0A8H8BXB5-F1
#
_cell.length_a   1.000
_cell.length_b   1.000
_cell.length_c   1.000
_cell.angle_alpha   90.00
_cell.angle_beta   90.00
_cell.angle_gamma   90.00
#
_symmetry.space_group_name_H-M   'P 1'
#
loop_
_entity.id
_entity.type
_entity.pdbx_description
1 polymer ?
#
loop_
_entity_poly.entity_id
_entity_poly.type
_entity_poly.pdbx_seq_one_letter_code
_entity_poly.pdbx_strand_id
1 'polypeptide(L)'
;SCFVPTDAIERDNSKWVQIRSVAGVFIVGKCCNGQFYEVAVCKSYIPWLLYHKFEFQLDLDFDRTEPADAEAQVYGISRARARAQAHFLQNAIEAIWSRRSQELVLYYRRIAPSKLKIPLEWVILNHDVLDSDPQVRKRFAQWLQFISLNLVTDYSTPLILELLGKDEHELLQAFRRDHTDLLKSAPAYPQQTAELHFISLLRCLLVFSGGRNDVQQRKLDPKNSAKTNANLYGSLFSISGSARFGSFGSQAMLDALSESKIFADDDIYTLDIAHLTSRMIALLPIGFPRGYLGLPADVLCELGKAQVDEIRGQIAHVYHMQPTLKTPENNILVFLTWSSMVQGQLPRILTEWAASNDGWRLYYRLTRDLQGTQTTEQAALTLAALLYYKRLLPYSLDDGTQSFKGDYLADFDALMRGEPLTNERTILEHMIFSFLRATNTVKDGHQGMRQLLATVLDKDIPVPEPCDKFLDRSSYQVFVPSRPSFTFIPQQPKSQKQYSCSRRVLDLEKALDVDTGSRIQNTEKAINLDLGRQYLRKGTSAELCREFDCGSYTTVRLSNLGYRLPQEISEKLDKVGNLNQVPSVLELPDESWEMVVLKSYLLELENKLTYMFPNCNVDLDYDPTEPNREDIEYLYITAKNPEPRAKSGEIATFIDVEDLKNFYVAAKARKVDASSRRAMVMVREAWPAAVAYYSCLLERNRIWLKENVS
;
A
#
# COMPACT_ATOMS: atom_id res chain seq x y z
N SER A 1 5.46 -21.46 30.54
CA SER A 1 5.19 -20.42 31.56
C SER A 1 5.58 -20.94 32.93
N CYS A 2 5.19 -20.27 34.01
CA CYS A 2 5.32 -20.84 35.36
C CYS A 2 3.97 -21.43 35.78
N PHE A 3 3.94 -22.69 36.20
CA PHE A 3 2.77 -23.33 36.79
C PHE A 3 2.94 -23.37 38.31
N VAL A 4 2.06 -22.68 39.01
CA VAL A 4 2.15 -22.44 40.45
C VAL A 4 1.05 -23.24 41.14
N PRO A 5 1.35 -24.08 42.14
CA PRO A 5 0.32 -24.80 42.89
C PRO A 5 -0.78 -23.86 43.40
N THR A 6 -2.04 -24.29 43.31
CA THR A 6 -3.19 -23.47 43.70
C THR A 6 -3.07 -22.94 45.13
N ASP A 7 -2.65 -23.79 46.07
CA ASP A 7 -2.43 -23.43 47.46
C ASP A 7 -1.20 -22.50 47.64
N ALA A 8 -0.17 -22.61 46.81
CA ALA A 8 0.95 -21.68 46.82
C ALA A 8 0.55 -20.23 46.44
N ILE A 9 -0.61 -20.02 45.80
CA ILE A 9 -1.21 -18.69 45.53
C ILE A 9 -2.35 -18.34 46.50
N GLU A 10 -3.21 -19.29 46.85
CA GLU A 10 -4.42 -19.04 47.67
C GLU A 10 -4.15 -18.98 49.18
N ARG A 11 -2.97 -19.40 49.67
CA ARG A 11 -2.53 -19.17 51.07
C ARG A 11 -2.45 -17.67 51.39
N ASP A 12 -2.97 -17.29 52.57
CA ASP A 12 -2.77 -15.96 53.15
C ASP A 12 -1.28 -15.59 53.21
N ASN A 13 -0.98 -14.31 52.92
CA ASN A 13 0.38 -13.78 52.81
C ASN A 13 1.31 -14.50 51.80
N SER A 14 0.76 -15.22 50.81
CA SER A 14 1.55 -15.83 49.74
C SER A 14 2.52 -14.85 49.07
N LYS A 15 3.77 -15.29 48.87
CA LYS A 15 4.78 -14.55 48.08
C LYS A 15 4.27 -14.20 46.67
N TRP A 16 3.48 -15.09 46.06
CA TRP A 16 2.91 -14.88 44.72
C TRP A 16 1.85 -13.77 44.69
N VAL A 17 1.08 -13.61 45.78
CA VAL A 17 0.15 -12.48 45.96
C VAL A 17 0.94 -11.18 46.14
N GLN A 18 2.03 -11.20 46.92
CA GLN A 18 2.89 -10.03 47.15
C GLN A 18 3.55 -9.51 45.86
N ILE A 19 3.96 -10.39 44.93
CA ILE A 19 4.56 -9.98 43.66
C ILE A 19 3.55 -9.78 42.51
N ARG A 20 2.24 -9.85 42.77
CA ARG A 20 1.18 -9.69 41.74
C ARG A 20 1.16 -8.29 41.08
N SER A 21 1.84 -7.32 41.69
CA SER A 21 2.03 -5.95 41.20
C SER A 21 3.36 -5.74 40.45
N VAL A 22 4.24 -6.75 40.37
CA VAL A 22 5.55 -6.63 39.72
C VAL A 22 5.39 -6.65 38.20
N ALA A 23 5.83 -5.58 37.53
CA ALA A 23 5.79 -5.48 36.08
C ALA A 23 6.58 -6.63 35.43
N GLY A 24 5.89 -7.45 34.64
CA GLY A 24 6.44 -8.67 34.03
C GLY A 24 6.14 -9.98 34.77
N VAL A 25 5.30 -9.95 35.83
CA VAL A 25 4.72 -11.14 36.47
C VAL A 25 3.19 -11.00 36.48
N PHE A 26 2.50 -11.90 35.79
CA PHE A 26 1.04 -11.84 35.62
C PHE A 26 0.40 -13.20 35.85
N ILE A 27 -0.51 -13.29 36.83
CA ILE A 27 -1.36 -14.48 37.01
C ILE A 27 -2.37 -14.50 35.84
N VAL A 28 -2.30 -15.56 35.03
CA VAL A 28 -3.01 -15.74 33.75
C VAL A 28 -4.42 -16.27 33.98
N GLY A 29 -4.54 -17.24 34.89
CA GLY A 29 -5.79 -17.92 35.22
C GLY A 29 -5.51 -19.22 35.97
N LYS A 30 -6.56 -19.87 36.49
CA LYS A 30 -6.45 -21.23 37.03
C LYS A 30 -6.38 -22.22 35.86
N CYS A 31 -5.80 -23.40 36.05
CA CYS A 31 -5.79 -24.47 35.04
C CYS A 31 -7.09 -25.29 35.11
N CYS A 32 -7.46 -26.00 34.03
CA CYS A 32 -8.72 -26.77 33.94
C CYS A 32 -8.93 -27.76 35.09
N ASN A 33 -7.83 -28.35 35.60
CA ASN A 33 -7.83 -29.30 36.71
C ASN A 33 -7.95 -28.65 38.11
N GLY A 34 -7.93 -27.33 38.22
CA GLY A 34 -7.98 -26.58 39.47
C GLY A 34 -6.73 -26.70 40.38
N GLN A 35 -5.72 -27.49 40.00
CA GLN A 35 -4.55 -27.79 40.84
C GLN A 35 -3.44 -26.74 40.76
N PHE A 36 -3.40 -25.97 39.67
CA PHE A 36 -2.40 -24.94 39.43
C PHE A 36 -3.05 -23.65 38.92
N TYR A 37 -2.36 -22.54 39.14
CA TYR A 37 -2.46 -21.33 38.32
C TYR A 37 -1.37 -21.30 37.27
N GLU A 38 -1.69 -20.81 36.08
CA GLU A 38 -0.67 -20.34 35.14
C GLU A 38 -0.26 -18.91 35.51
N VAL A 39 1.06 -18.66 35.51
CA VAL A 39 1.65 -17.34 35.68
C VAL A 39 2.60 -17.06 34.51
N ALA A 40 2.30 -16.01 33.76
CA ALA A 40 3.13 -15.47 32.70
C ALA A 40 4.23 -14.61 33.33
N VAL A 41 5.49 -14.97 33.10
CA VAL A 41 6.66 -14.35 33.71
C VAL A 41 7.67 -14.00 32.61
N CYS A 42 8.17 -12.76 32.61
CA CYS A 42 9.29 -12.37 31.75
C CYS A 42 10.54 -13.18 32.11
N LYS A 43 11.21 -13.76 31.09
CA LYS A 43 12.29 -14.76 31.29
C LYS A 43 13.43 -14.27 32.21
N SER A 44 13.67 -12.96 32.27
CA SER A 44 14.61 -12.29 33.19
C SER A 44 14.32 -12.50 34.67
N TYR A 45 13.06 -12.68 35.09
CA TYR A 45 12.70 -12.93 36.48
C TYR A 45 12.84 -14.40 36.91
N ILE A 46 13.00 -15.35 35.98
CA ILE A 46 13.08 -16.77 36.35
C ILE A 46 14.26 -17.06 37.31
N PRO A 47 15.50 -16.58 37.07
CA PRO A 47 16.59 -16.73 38.04
C PRO A 47 16.29 -16.08 39.40
N TRP A 48 15.59 -14.94 39.40
CA TRP A 48 15.21 -14.22 40.63
C TRP A 48 14.17 -15.00 41.44
N LEU A 49 13.16 -15.59 40.79
CA LEU A 49 12.14 -16.43 41.43
C LEU A 49 12.75 -17.71 42.03
N LEU A 50 13.68 -18.34 41.31
CA LEU A 50 14.42 -19.51 41.81
C LEU A 50 15.27 -19.15 43.03
N TYR A 51 16.03 -18.05 42.98
CA TYR A 51 16.84 -17.56 44.10
C TYR A 51 16.00 -17.27 45.35
N HIS A 52 14.85 -16.61 45.19
CA HIS A 52 13.92 -16.29 46.30
C HIS A 52 13.04 -17.47 46.75
N LYS A 53 13.27 -18.68 46.21
CA LYS A 53 12.55 -19.91 46.55
C LYS A 53 11.03 -19.73 46.42
N PHE A 54 10.58 -19.37 45.23
CA PHE A 54 9.17 -19.45 44.85
C PHE A 54 8.83 -20.90 44.43
N GLU A 55 7.65 -21.38 44.82
CA GLU A 55 7.11 -22.68 44.40
C GLU A 55 6.47 -22.53 43.01
N PHE A 56 7.11 -23.11 41.97
CA PHE A 56 6.56 -23.23 40.62
C PHE A 56 7.26 -24.33 39.82
N GLN A 57 6.59 -24.79 38.78
CA GLN A 57 7.13 -25.65 37.73
C GLN A 57 7.31 -24.83 36.44
N LEU A 58 8.41 -25.06 35.72
CA LEU A 58 8.60 -24.53 34.37
C LEU A 58 8.23 -25.60 33.36
N ASP A 59 7.07 -25.42 32.73
CA ASP A 59 6.76 -26.13 31.49
C ASP A 59 6.87 -25.14 30.32
N LEU A 60 7.72 -25.48 29.36
CA LEU A 60 8.01 -24.71 28.17
C LEU A 60 7.23 -25.22 26.94
N ASP A 61 6.81 -26.48 26.98
CA ASP A 61 6.21 -27.21 25.86
C ASP A 61 4.70 -27.42 26.04
N PHE A 62 4.14 -27.07 27.21
CA PHE A 62 2.70 -27.06 27.50
C PHE A 62 1.87 -26.27 26.46
N ASP A 63 1.15 -27.00 25.62
CA ASP A 63 0.06 -26.46 24.80
C ASP A 63 -1.22 -26.33 25.65
N ARG A 64 -1.71 -25.09 25.79
CA ARG A 64 -2.94 -24.75 26.56
C ARG A 64 -4.22 -25.17 25.85
N THR A 65 -4.11 -25.63 24.61
CA THR A 65 -5.23 -25.83 23.69
C THR A 65 -5.38 -27.29 23.24
N GLU A 66 -4.50 -28.15 23.74
CA GLU A 66 -4.66 -29.60 23.80
C GLU A 66 -5.17 -30.01 25.20
N PRO A 67 -5.98 -31.07 25.31
CA PRO A 67 -6.51 -31.54 26.59
C PRO A 67 -5.50 -32.38 27.36
N ALA A 68 -5.61 -32.41 28.68
CA ALA A 68 -4.90 -33.40 29.49
C ALA A 68 -5.46 -34.81 29.24
N ASP A 69 -4.62 -35.85 29.31
CA ASP A 69 -5.02 -37.24 29.04
C ASP A 69 -6.24 -37.70 29.85
N ALA A 70 -6.35 -37.27 31.11
CA ALA A 70 -7.50 -37.56 31.96
C ALA A 70 -8.81 -36.93 31.43
N GLU A 71 -8.78 -35.71 30.91
CA GLU A 71 -9.95 -35.08 30.27
C GLU A 71 -10.27 -35.76 28.93
N ALA A 72 -9.25 -36.13 28.17
CA ALA A 72 -9.40 -36.86 26.91
C ALA A 72 -10.02 -38.25 27.10
N GLN A 73 -9.68 -38.95 28.19
CA GLN A 73 -10.29 -40.23 28.58
C GLN A 73 -11.75 -40.07 29.03
N VAL A 74 -12.06 -39.04 29.83
CA VAL A 74 -13.42 -38.84 30.38
C VAL A 74 -14.41 -38.30 29.34
N TYR A 75 -13.99 -37.36 28.48
CA TYR A 75 -14.89 -36.68 27.53
C TYR A 75 -14.70 -37.08 26.07
N GLY A 76 -13.63 -37.80 25.74
CA GLY A 76 -13.16 -38.02 24.37
C GLY A 76 -12.36 -36.81 23.86
N ILE A 77 -11.22 -37.08 23.20
CA ILE A 77 -10.23 -36.08 22.73
C ILE A 77 -10.88 -34.84 22.10
N SER A 78 -11.83 -35.01 21.18
CA SER A 78 -12.47 -33.89 20.47
C SER A 78 -13.27 -32.95 21.39
N ARG A 79 -13.97 -33.47 22.39
CA ARG A 79 -14.72 -32.65 23.36
C ARG A 79 -13.79 -32.04 24.41
N ALA A 80 -12.80 -32.79 24.86
CA ALA A 80 -11.79 -32.30 25.80
C ALA A 80 -10.99 -31.14 25.19
N ARG A 81 -10.50 -31.29 23.95
CA ARG A 81 -9.81 -30.22 23.19
C ARG A 81 -10.67 -28.96 23.04
N ALA A 82 -11.96 -29.12 22.72
CA ALA A 82 -12.89 -27.98 22.64
C ALA A 82 -13.04 -27.26 23.99
N ARG A 83 -13.04 -27.98 25.12
CA ARG A 83 -13.07 -27.39 26.47
C ARG A 83 -11.76 -26.67 26.83
N ALA A 84 -10.60 -27.26 26.51
CA ALA A 84 -9.30 -26.60 26.69
C ALA A 84 -9.22 -25.29 25.89
N GLN A 85 -9.68 -25.30 24.63
CA GLN A 85 -9.74 -24.13 23.76
C GLN A 85 -10.71 -23.06 24.26
N ALA A 86 -11.88 -23.45 24.77
CA ALA A 86 -12.83 -22.54 25.43
C ALA A 86 -12.22 -21.87 26.67
N HIS A 87 -11.59 -22.66 27.54
CA HIS A 87 -10.95 -22.21 28.76
C HIS A 87 -9.73 -21.31 28.51
N PHE A 88 -8.93 -21.60 27.47
CA PHE A 88 -7.86 -20.70 27.02
C PHE A 88 -8.40 -19.32 26.62
N LEU A 89 -9.48 -19.26 25.83
CA LEU A 89 -10.07 -17.99 25.42
C LEU A 89 -10.73 -17.27 26.59
N GLN A 90 -11.37 -17.98 27.52
CA GLN A 90 -11.91 -17.38 28.75
C GLN A 90 -10.80 -16.73 29.59
N ASN A 91 -9.70 -17.43 29.84
CA ASN A 91 -8.55 -16.84 30.54
C ASN A 91 -8.00 -15.62 29.77
N ALA A 92 -7.94 -15.67 28.43
CA ALA A 92 -7.53 -14.52 27.61
C ALA A 92 -8.47 -13.32 27.76
N ILE A 93 -9.79 -13.55 27.74
CA ILE A 93 -10.82 -12.54 28.01
C ILE A 93 -10.59 -11.93 29.41
N GLU A 94 -10.58 -12.74 30.46
CA GLU A 94 -10.40 -12.26 31.84
C GLU A 94 -9.09 -11.48 32.04
N ALA A 95 -8.00 -11.94 31.43
CA ALA A 95 -6.71 -11.27 31.49
C ALA A 95 -6.71 -9.92 30.75
N ILE A 96 -7.28 -9.85 29.53
CA ILE A 96 -7.38 -8.61 28.74
C ILE A 96 -8.26 -7.59 29.46
N TRP A 97 -9.48 -8.00 29.85
CA TRP A 97 -10.43 -7.13 30.58
C TRP A 97 -9.97 -6.74 31.98
N SER A 98 -8.96 -7.40 32.55
CA SER A 98 -8.34 -6.97 33.83
C SER A 98 -7.55 -5.66 33.73
N ARG A 99 -7.29 -5.14 32.51
CA ARG A 99 -6.47 -3.95 32.22
C ARG A 99 -5.02 -4.00 32.76
N ARG A 100 -4.52 -5.15 33.22
CA ARG A 100 -3.26 -5.23 34.00
C ARG A 100 -1.98 -4.97 33.20
N SER A 101 -1.92 -5.31 31.92
CA SER A 101 -0.77 -5.02 31.05
C SER A 101 -1.08 -5.19 29.57
N GLN A 102 -0.36 -4.48 28.70
CA GLN A 102 -0.42 -4.69 27.24
C GLN A 102 0.42 -5.92 26.84
N GLU A 103 1.38 -6.28 27.67
CA GLU A 103 2.23 -7.46 27.58
C GLU A 103 1.43 -8.76 27.66
N LEU A 104 0.29 -8.80 28.38
CA LEU A 104 -0.65 -9.91 28.34
C LEU A 104 -1.28 -10.09 26.94
N VAL A 105 -1.67 -9.01 26.26
CA VAL A 105 -2.19 -9.09 24.87
C VAL A 105 -1.15 -9.71 23.94
N LEU A 106 0.09 -9.25 24.01
CA LEU A 106 1.21 -9.78 23.23
C LEU A 106 1.54 -11.24 23.59
N TYR A 107 1.43 -11.60 24.87
CA TYR A 107 1.61 -12.96 25.36
C TYR A 107 0.58 -13.92 24.75
N TYR A 108 -0.71 -13.59 24.81
CA TYR A 108 -1.77 -14.42 24.23
C TYR A 108 -1.66 -14.55 22.71
N ARG A 109 -1.39 -13.45 21.99
CA ARG A 109 -1.19 -13.49 20.53
C ARG A 109 -0.07 -14.43 20.09
N ARG A 110 1.02 -14.50 20.89
CA ARG A 110 2.18 -15.34 20.60
C ARG A 110 1.89 -16.83 20.77
N ILE A 111 1.02 -17.21 21.71
CA ILE A 111 0.74 -18.61 22.08
C ILE A 111 -0.58 -19.14 21.53
N ALA A 112 -1.46 -18.29 21.00
CA ALA A 112 -2.75 -18.71 20.45
C ALA A 112 -2.57 -19.56 19.17
N PRO A 113 -3.14 -20.78 19.11
CA PRO A 113 -3.15 -21.59 17.89
C PRO A 113 -3.96 -20.89 16.80
N SER A 114 -3.69 -21.21 15.53
CA SER A 114 -4.35 -20.60 14.36
C SER A 114 -5.88 -20.49 14.50
N LYS A 115 -6.53 -21.56 14.99
CA LYS A 115 -7.98 -21.65 15.20
C LYS A 115 -8.56 -20.63 16.19
N LEU A 116 -7.76 -20.14 17.14
CA LEU A 116 -8.20 -19.19 18.18
C LEU A 116 -7.71 -17.75 17.93
N LYS A 117 -6.96 -17.50 16.85
CA LYS A 117 -6.48 -16.14 16.55
C LYS A 117 -7.62 -15.16 16.29
N ILE A 118 -8.61 -15.53 15.47
CA ILE A 118 -9.76 -14.64 15.18
C ILE A 118 -10.60 -14.33 16.43
N PRO A 119 -11.03 -15.33 17.24
CA PRO A 119 -11.65 -15.05 18.53
C PRO A 119 -10.83 -14.14 19.44
N LEU A 120 -9.51 -14.35 19.53
CA LEU A 120 -8.62 -13.51 20.33
C LEU A 120 -8.52 -12.07 19.78
N GLU A 121 -8.38 -11.88 18.47
CA GLU A 121 -8.33 -10.55 17.87
C GLU A 121 -9.67 -9.81 18.02
N TRP A 122 -10.81 -10.50 17.90
CA TRP A 122 -12.11 -9.94 18.24
C TRP A 122 -12.19 -9.50 19.71
N VAL A 123 -11.74 -10.33 20.67
CA VAL A 123 -11.68 -9.97 22.09
C VAL A 123 -10.85 -8.70 22.33
N ILE A 124 -9.70 -8.56 21.65
CA ILE A 124 -8.81 -7.39 21.78
C ILE A 124 -9.44 -6.14 21.15
N LEU A 125 -10.13 -6.27 20.02
CA LEU A 125 -10.86 -5.17 19.39
C LEU A 125 -12.06 -4.72 20.24
N ASN A 126 -12.87 -5.67 20.72
CA ASN A 126 -14.06 -5.40 21.52
C ASN A 126 -13.70 -4.79 22.88
N HIS A 127 -12.59 -5.23 23.49
CA HIS A 127 -11.97 -4.53 24.62
C HIS A 127 -11.68 -3.08 24.24
N ASP A 128 -10.85 -2.82 23.24
CA ASP A 128 -10.40 -1.46 22.94
C ASP A 128 -11.51 -0.52 22.46
N VAL A 129 -12.58 -1.02 21.83
CA VAL A 129 -13.78 -0.23 21.51
C VAL A 129 -14.52 0.16 22.78
N LEU A 130 -14.90 -0.81 23.63
CA LEU A 130 -15.74 -0.56 24.81
C LEU A 130 -14.98 0.14 25.94
N ASP A 131 -13.67 -0.11 26.05
CA ASP A 131 -12.77 0.47 27.07
C ASP A 131 -12.28 1.89 26.70
N SER A 132 -12.54 2.34 25.47
CA SER A 132 -12.19 3.69 25.01
C SER A 132 -12.97 4.79 25.75
N ASP A 133 -12.43 6.00 25.71
CA ASP A 133 -13.07 7.22 26.19
C ASP A 133 -14.48 7.40 25.57
N PRO A 134 -15.49 7.89 26.32
CA PRO A 134 -16.85 8.07 25.79
C PRO A 134 -16.94 8.89 24.50
N GLN A 135 -16.10 9.92 24.32
CA GLN A 135 -16.09 10.73 23.09
C GLN A 135 -15.53 9.94 21.90
N VAL A 136 -14.57 9.04 22.15
CA VAL A 136 -14.05 8.12 21.12
C VAL A 136 -15.11 7.08 20.75
N ARG A 137 -15.88 6.56 21.72
CA ARG A 137 -16.97 5.61 21.45
C ARG A 137 -18.14 6.22 20.72
N LYS A 138 -18.64 7.38 21.15
CA LYS A 138 -19.69 8.14 20.44
C LYS A 138 -19.26 8.39 18.99
N ARG A 139 -18.05 8.89 18.76
CA ARG A 139 -17.49 9.07 17.39
C ARG A 139 -17.37 7.78 16.60
N PHE A 140 -16.96 6.67 17.22
CA PHE A 140 -16.87 5.38 16.53
C PHE A 140 -18.27 4.87 16.10
N ALA A 141 -19.28 5.01 16.95
CA ALA A 141 -20.67 4.70 16.60
C ALA A 141 -21.23 5.63 15.51
N GLN A 142 -20.99 6.95 15.63
CA GLN A 142 -21.32 7.96 14.63
C GLN A 142 -20.71 7.64 13.26
N TRP A 143 -19.42 7.29 13.20
CA TRP A 143 -18.75 6.99 11.94
C TRP A 143 -19.17 5.63 11.35
N LEU A 144 -19.50 4.63 12.18
CA LEU A 144 -20.12 3.38 11.69
C LEU A 144 -21.48 3.65 11.02
N GLN A 145 -22.32 4.48 11.65
CA GLN A 145 -23.61 4.86 11.12
C GLN A 145 -23.47 5.69 9.83
N PHE A 146 -22.60 6.71 9.85
CA PHE A 146 -22.29 7.56 8.69
C PHE A 146 -21.74 6.77 7.49
N ILE A 147 -20.86 5.78 7.73
CA ILE A 147 -20.40 4.91 6.64
C ILE A 147 -21.56 4.10 6.06
N SER A 148 -22.45 3.59 6.90
CA SER A 148 -23.61 2.81 6.46
C SER A 148 -24.60 3.65 5.64
N LEU A 149 -24.83 4.90 6.03
CA LEU A 149 -25.61 5.88 5.24
C LEU A 149 -24.93 6.23 3.90
N ASN A 150 -23.60 6.23 3.83
CA ASN A 150 -22.85 6.43 2.57
C ASN A 150 -23.01 5.30 1.54
N LEU A 151 -23.60 4.15 1.92
CA LEU A 151 -23.85 3.01 1.02
C LEU A 151 -25.18 3.12 0.27
N VAL A 152 -26.12 3.94 0.75
CA VAL A 152 -27.50 4.00 0.26
C VAL A 152 -27.85 5.36 -0.33
N THR A 153 -28.81 5.36 -1.26
CA THR A 153 -29.33 6.57 -1.94
C THR A 153 -30.74 6.96 -1.49
N ASP A 154 -31.40 6.13 -0.68
CA ASP A 154 -32.72 6.39 -0.08
C ASP A 154 -32.66 6.15 1.43
N TYR A 155 -32.83 7.23 2.19
CA TYR A 155 -32.82 7.22 3.65
C TYR A 155 -34.19 6.88 4.26
N SER A 156 -35.24 6.84 3.44
CA SER A 156 -36.64 6.57 3.84
C SER A 156 -36.93 5.09 4.08
N THR A 157 -35.98 4.20 3.79
CA THR A 157 -36.20 2.75 3.89
C THR A 157 -36.26 2.29 5.35
N PRO A 158 -37.10 1.29 5.72
CA PRO A 158 -37.29 0.89 7.11
C PRO A 158 -35.99 0.51 7.85
N LEU A 159 -35.04 -0.10 7.15
CA LEU A 159 -33.73 -0.48 7.70
C LEU A 159 -32.86 0.73 8.05
N ILE A 160 -32.97 1.83 7.30
CA ILE A 160 -32.26 3.07 7.58
C ILE A 160 -32.94 3.86 8.70
N LEU A 161 -34.27 3.92 8.71
CA LEU A 161 -35.02 4.50 9.84
C LEU A 161 -34.73 3.74 11.16
N GLU A 162 -34.60 2.40 11.10
CA GLU A 162 -34.13 1.59 12.23
C GLU A 162 -32.67 1.91 12.62
N LEU A 163 -31.78 2.14 11.65
CA LEU A 163 -30.38 2.54 11.91
C LEU A 163 -30.27 3.92 12.58
N LEU A 164 -31.00 4.92 12.07
CA LEU A 164 -31.02 6.29 12.58
C LEU A 164 -31.58 6.33 14.01
N GLY A 165 -32.60 5.49 14.27
CA GLY A 165 -33.21 5.29 15.57
C GLY A 165 -32.38 4.52 16.61
N LYS A 166 -31.08 4.27 16.40
CA LYS A 166 -30.20 3.56 17.36
C LYS A 166 -29.27 4.51 18.14
N ASP A 167 -29.13 4.27 19.45
CA ASP A 167 -28.18 4.98 20.33
C ASP A 167 -26.76 4.35 20.35
N GLU A 168 -25.83 4.86 21.18
CA GLU A 168 -24.45 4.34 21.29
C GLU A 168 -24.44 2.85 21.66
N HIS A 169 -25.33 2.41 22.54
CA HIS A 169 -25.39 1.03 23.01
C HIS A 169 -25.97 0.11 21.94
N GLU A 170 -27.05 0.53 21.28
CA GLU A 170 -27.71 -0.21 20.19
C GLU A 170 -26.81 -0.33 18.93
N LEU A 171 -26.01 0.70 18.62
CA LEU A 171 -25.03 0.68 17.54
C LEU A 171 -23.79 -0.18 17.89
N LEU A 172 -23.36 -0.18 19.16
CA LEU A 172 -22.18 -0.94 19.60
C LEU A 172 -22.48 -2.37 20.09
N GLN A 173 -23.72 -2.86 20.03
CA GLN A 173 -24.12 -4.19 20.53
C GLN A 173 -23.34 -5.39 19.93
N ALA A 174 -22.73 -5.22 18.76
CA ALA A 174 -21.84 -6.21 18.15
C ALA A 174 -20.53 -6.38 18.95
N PHE A 175 -20.05 -5.30 19.57
CA PHE A 175 -18.91 -5.26 20.47
C PHE A 175 -19.43 -5.59 21.89
N ARG A 176 -19.20 -6.83 22.34
CA ARG A 176 -19.67 -7.32 23.65
C ARG A 176 -18.53 -7.89 24.50
N ARG A 177 -18.85 -8.34 25.72
CA ARG A 177 -17.93 -9.04 26.63
C ARG A 177 -18.06 -10.56 26.57
N ASP A 178 -19.27 -11.08 26.33
CA ASP A 178 -19.51 -12.50 26.16
C ASP A 178 -19.14 -12.94 24.74
N HIS A 179 -18.24 -13.92 24.65
CA HIS A 179 -17.74 -14.51 23.42
C HIS A 179 -17.84 -16.05 23.42
N THR A 180 -18.77 -16.60 24.20
CA THR A 180 -19.09 -18.04 24.20
C THR A 180 -19.65 -18.53 22.86
N ASP A 181 -20.04 -17.63 21.96
CA ASP A 181 -20.40 -17.88 20.57
C ASP A 181 -19.18 -18.03 19.65
N LEU A 182 -18.13 -17.21 19.82
CA LEU A 182 -16.89 -17.28 19.02
C LEU A 182 -16.12 -18.61 19.18
N LEU A 183 -16.53 -19.45 20.14
CA LEU A 183 -16.01 -20.78 20.40
C LEU A 183 -16.69 -21.90 19.58
N LYS A 184 -17.84 -21.64 18.95
CA LYS A 184 -18.72 -22.71 18.45
C LYS A 184 -18.29 -23.33 17.12
N SER A 185 -17.50 -22.63 16.31
CA SER A 185 -16.78 -23.21 15.17
C SER A 185 -15.60 -22.32 14.75
N ALA A 186 -14.46 -22.93 14.42
CA ALA A 186 -13.39 -22.22 13.73
C ALA A 186 -13.77 -22.09 12.23
N PRO A 187 -13.86 -20.88 11.66
CA PRO A 187 -14.25 -20.69 10.26
C PRO A 187 -13.25 -21.36 9.29
N ALA A 188 -13.71 -21.70 8.08
CA ALA A 188 -12.86 -22.28 7.04
C ALA A 188 -11.77 -21.29 6.60
N TYR A 189 -10.63 -21.79 6.11
CA TYR A 189 -9.45 -20.94 5.83
C TYR A 189 -9.73 -19.67 4.98
N PRO A 190 -10.57 -19.68 3.93
CA PRO A 190 -10.92 -18.46 3.19
C PRO A 190 -11.68 -17.43 4.03
N GLN A 191 -12.57 -17.88 4.92
CA GLN A 191 -13.31 -17.03 5.85
C GLN A 191 -12.38 -16.42 6.91
N GLN A 192 -11.30 -17.10 7.28
CA GLN A 192 -10.33 -16.59 8.26
C GLN A 192 -9.64 -15.30 7.79
N THR A 193 -9.31 -15.19 6.49
CA THR A 193 -8.74 -13.95 5.92
C THR A 193 -9.76 -12.81 5.92
N ALA A 194 -11.03 -13.10 5.59
CA ALA A 194 -12.10 -12.11 5.60
C ALA A 194 -12.36 -11.54 7.01
N GLU A 195 -12.41 -12.39 8.03
CA GLU A 195 -12.53 -11.98 9.44
C GLU A 195 -11.38 -11.08 9.89
N LEU A 196 -10.13 -11.48 9.64
CA LEU A 196 -8.95 -10.67 10.03
C LEU A 196 -8.87 -9.33 9.27
N HIS A 197 -9.35 -9.29 8.03
CA HIS A 197 -9.49 -8.07 7.25
C HIS A 197 -10.59 -7.16 7.82
N PHE A 198 -11.74 -7.71 8.20
CA PHE A 198 -12.84 -6.95 8.80
C PHE A 198 -12.46 -6.37 10.17
N ILE A 199 -11.82 -7.14 11.03
CA ILE A 199 -11.18 -6.65 12.27
C ILE A 199 -10.21 -5.49 11.95
N SER A 200 -9.44 -5.60 10.87
CA SER A 200 -8.49 -4.56 10.45
C SER A 200 -9.14 -3.29 9.90
N LEU A 201 -10.34 -3.39 9.33
CA LEU A 201 -11.17 -2.23 8.96
C LEU A 201 -11.68 -1.53 10.23
N LEU A 202 -12.34 -2.27 11.11
CA LEU A 202 -12.89 -1.74 12.37
C LEU A 202 -11.80 -1.11 13.25
N ARG A 203 -10.60 -1.69 13.32
CA ARG A 203 -9.45 -1.08 14.01
C ARG A 203 -8.98 0.22 13.34
N CYS A 204 -8.96 0.30 12.01
CA CYS A 204 -8.65 1.57 11.32
C CYS A 204 -9.69 2.66 11.65
N LEU A 205 -10.97 2.32 11.71
CA LEU A 205 -12.05 3.25 12.09
C LEU A 205 -11.95 3.68 13.57
N LEU A 206 -11.62 2.76 14.48
CA LEU A 206 -11.37 3.08 15.89
C LEU A 206 -10.21 4.08 16.04
N VAL A 207 -9.12 3.89 15.28
CA VAL A 207 -8.00 4.84 15.25
C VAL A 207 -8.40 6.20 14.65
N PHE A 208 -9.22 6.21 13.59
CA PHE A 208 -9.77 7.45 13.02
C PHE A 208 -10.65 8.22 14.03
N SER A 209 -11.34 7.51 14.92
CA SER A 209 -12.14 8.08 16.02
C SER A 209 -11.29 8.63 17.18
N GLY A 210 -9.98 8.38 17.19
CA GLY A 210 -9.05 8.75 18.26
C GLY A 210 -8.73 7.62 19.26
N GLY A 211 -9.18 6.40 19.00
CA GLY A 211 -8.97 5.22 19.86
C GLY A 211 -7.61 4.55 19.70
N ARG A 212 -7.40 3.47 20.47
CA ARG A 212 -6.11 2.77 20.56
C ARG A 212 -5.66 2.20 19.20
N ASN A 213 -4.47 2.59 18.77
CA ASN A 213 -3.80 2.01 17.60
C ASN A 213 -3.15 0.67 17.93
N ASP A 214 -3.47 -0.36 17.15
CA ASP A 214 -2.81 -1.66 17.19
C ASP A 214 -2.37 -2.03 15.77
N VAL A 215 -1.05 -2.07 15.55
CA VAL A 215 -0.45 -2.34 14.23
C VAL A 215 -0.65 -3.80 13.79
N GLN A 216 -0.88 -4.73 14.72
CA GLN A 216 -1.12 -6.13 14.37
C GLN A 216 -2.52 -6.33 13.77
N GLN A 217 -3.50 -5.53 14.23
CA GLN A 217 -4.86 -5.42 13.69
C GLN A 217 -5.01 -4.33 12.61
N ARG A 218 -3.97 -4.02 11.84
CA ARG A 218 -4.09 -3.10 10.67
C ARG A 218 -3.55 -3.74 9.40
N LYS A 219 -3.73 -5.05 9.29
CA LYS A 219 -3.27 -5.90 8.18
C LYS A 219 -4.42 -6.14 7.20
N LEU A 220 -4.74 -5.11 6.44
CA LEU A 220 -5.72 -5.15 5.36
C LEU A 220 -5.26 -6.13 4.27
N ASP A 221 -6.16 -6.99 3.78
CA ASP A 221 -5.93 -7.80 2.58
C ASP A 221 -6.10 -6.91 1.34
N PRO A 222 -5.04 -6.66 0.55
CA PRO A 222 -5.08 -5.74 -0.58
C PRO A 222 -5.89 -6.26 -1.77
N LYS A 223 -6.46 -7.47 -1.71
CA LYS A 223 -7.42 -7.98 -2.70
C LYS A 223 -8.81 -7.37 -2.56
N ASN A 224 -9.19 -6.87 -1.38
CA ASN A 224 -10.51 -6.29 -1.16
C ASN A 224 -10.59 -4.89 -1.76
N SER A 225 -11.68 -4.63 -2.49
CA SER A 225 -11.93 -3.33 -3.11
C SER A 225 -12.45 -2.30 -2.11
N ALA A 226 -12.35 -1.02 -2.46
CA ALA A 226 -12.82 0.06 -1.61
C ALA A 226 -14.33 -0.06 -1.30
N LYS A 227 -15.12 -0.49 -2.29
CA LYS A 227 -16.56 -0.76 -2.13
C LYS A 227 -16.85 -1.97 -1.25
N THR A 228 -16.08 -3.06 -1.36
CA THR A 228 -16.18 -4.20 -0.43
C THR A 228 -15.85 -3.77 1.00
N ASN A 229 -14.80 -2.96 1.17
CA ASN A 229 -14.41 -2.43 2.49
C ASN A 229 -15.49 -1.54 3.11
N ALA A 230 -16.12 -0.67 2.31
CA ALA A 230 -17.23 0.15 2.76
C ALA A 230 -18.46 -0.70 3.18
N ASN A 231 -18.81 -1.70 2.36
CA ASN A 231 -19.92 -2.63 2.64
C ASN A 231 -19.70 -3.49 3.89
N LEU A 232 -18.46 -3.85 4.23
CA LEU A 232 -18.16 -4.59 5.45
C LEU A 232 -18.56 -3.82 6.72
N TYR A 233 -18.41 -2.49 6.76
CA TYR A 233 -18.94 -1.70 7.89
C TYR A 233 -20.47 -1.74 7.96
N GLY A 234 -21.16 -1.58 6.81
CA GLY A 234 -22.62 -1.66 6.72
C GLY A 234 -23.20 -3.01 7.16
N SER A 235 -22.45 -4.10 6.97
CA SER A 235 -22.90 -5.45 7.35
C SER A 235 -23.14 -5.64 8.85
N LEU A 236 -22.57 -4.79 9.73
CA LEU A 236 -22.91 -4.78 11.17
C LEU A 236 -24.40 -4.48 11.43
N PHE A 237 -25.06 -3.81 10.49
CA PHE A 237 -26.46 -3.41 10.57
C PHE A 237 -27.30 -4.03 9.43
N SER A 238 -26.82 -5.11 8.81
CA SER A 238 -27.42 -5.75 7.62
C SER A 238 -27.54 -4.85 6.39
N ILE A 239 -26.85 -3.71 6.34
CA ILE A 239 -26.87 -2.77 5.22
C ILE A 239 -25.79 -3.16 4.21
N SER A 240 -26.19 -3.28 2.94
CA SER A 240 -25.27 -3.32 1.80
C SER A 240 -25.77 -2.41 0.69
N GLY A 241 -24.86 -1.92 -0.15
CA GLY A 241 -25.15 -0.87 -1.11
C GLY A 241 -24.27 -0.90 -2.35
N SER A 242 -24.88 -0.52 -3.47
CA SER A 242 -24.23 -0.39 -4.77
C SER A 242 -23.50 0.95 -4.94
N ALA A 243 -23.83 1.96 -4.12
CA ALA A 243 -23.25 3.30 -4.22
C ALA A 243 -21.76 3.30 -3.88
N ARG A 244 -21.01 4.18 -4.55
CA ARG A 244 -19.62 4.50 -4.18
C ARG A 244 -19.61 5.39 -2.93
N PHE A 245 -18.75 5.09 -1.97
CA PHE A 245 -18.53 5.96 -0.80
C PHE A 245 -18.20 7.40 -1.24
N GLY A 246 -18.89 8.38 -0.65
CA GLY A 246 -18.82 9.78 -1.12
C GLY A 246 -19.75 10.16 -2.27
N SER A 247 -20.67 9.28 -2.69
CA SER A 247 -21.67 9.54 -3.74
C SER A 247 -23.08 9.79 -3.17
N PHE A 248 -23.21 10.74 -2.25
CA PHE A 248 -24.47 11.13 -1.59
C PHE A 248 -24.86 12.58 -1.90
N GLY A 249 -26.15 12.91 -1.72
CA GLY A 249 -26.61 14.31 -1.69
C GLY A 249 -26.35 14.92 -0.31
N SER A 250 -25.50 15.96 -0.22
CA SER A 250 -25.04 16.48 1.07
C SER A 250 -26.16 16.96 1.99
N GLN A 251 -27.20 17.61 1.44
CA GLN A 251 -28.36 18.03 2.22
C GLN A 251 -29.16 16.82 2.74
N ALA A 252 -29.52 15.87 1.88
CA ALA A 252 -30.27 14.67 2.29
C ALA A 252 -29.51 13.83 3.33
N MET A 253 -28.18 13.84 3.31
CA MET A 253 -27.34 13.24 4.35
C MET A 253 -27.38 14.04 5.67
N LEU A 254 -27.33 15.38 5.64
CA LEU A 254 -27.54 16.22 6.84
C LEU A 254 -28.94 16.00 7.43
N ASP A 255 -29.97 15.97 6.59
CA ASP A 255 -31.36 15.78 7.00
C ASP A 255 -31.53 14.41 7.67
N ALA A 256 -31.05 13.33 7.05
CA ALA A 256 -31.08 11.99 7.64
C ALA A 256 -30.28 11.89 8.95
N LEU A 257 -29.10 12.51 9.04
CA LEU A 257 -28.32 12.57 10.28
C LEU A 257 -29.05 13.33 11.39
N SER A 258 -29.82 14.37 11.05
CA SER A 258 -30.60 15.17 12.02
C SER A 258 -31.73 14.39 12.70
N GLU A 259 -32.19 13.30 12.10
CA GLU A 259 -33.15 12.37 12.72
C GLU A 259 -32.46 11.34 13.65
N SER A 260 -31.13 11.30 13.73
CA SER A 260 -30.44 10.24 14.47
C SER A 260 -30.17 10.54 15.94
N LYS A 261 -30.54 9.57 16.80
CA LYS A 261 -30.24 9.59 18.24
C LYS A 261 -28.75 9.84 18.56
N ILE A 262 -27.82 9.23 17.81
CA ILE A 262 -26.38 9.29 18.13
C ILE A 262 -25.71 10.64 17.76
N PHE A 263 -26.43 11.50 17.04
CA PHE A 263 -26.01 12.87 16.72
C PHE A 263 -26.86 13.95 17.42
N ALA A 264 -27.81 13.58 18.29
CA ALA A 264 -28.80 14.49 18.85
C ALA A 264 -28.24 15.64 19.73
N ASP A 265 -27.02 15.50 20.28
CA ASP A 265 -26.34 16.58 21.03
C ASP A 265 -25.40 17.45 20.16
N ASP A 266 -25.23 17.11 18.89
CA ASP A 266 -24.20 17.66 18.00
C ASP A 266 -24.81 18.69 17.04
N ASP A 267 -24.11 19.79 16.76
CA ASP A 267 -24.54 20.74 15.73
C ASP A 267 -24.20 20.20 14.33
N ILE A 268 -25.06 19.31 13.84
CA ILE A 268 -24.93 18.60 12.56
C ILE A 268 -24.81 19.58 11.38
N TYR A 269 -25.40 20.78 11.46
CA TYR A 269 -25.29 21.77 10.39
C TYR A 269 -23.91 22.43 10.31
N THR A 270 -23.06 22.29 11.33
CA THR A 270 -21.62 22.64 11.26
C THR A 270 -20.74 21.51 10.71
N LEU A 271 -21.29 20.31 10.50
CA LEU A 271 -20.54 19.17 9.97
C LEU A 271 -20.35 19.32 8.45
N ASP A 272 -19.17 19.79 8.03
CA ASP A 272 -18.75 19.72 6.62
C ASP A 272 -18.59 18.25 6.20
N ILE A 273 -19.68 17.67 5.72
CA ILE A 273 -19.74 16.27 5.30
C ILE A 273 -18.77 16.00 4.13
N ALA A 274 -18.60 16.95 3.21
CA ALA A 274 -17.68 16.78 2.08
C ALA A 274 -16.23 16.69 2.55
N HIS A 275 -15.83 17.51 3.54
CA HIS A 275 -14.53 17.43 4.18
C HIS A 275 -14.36 16.18 5.04
N LEU A 276 -15.39 15.78 5.81
CA LEU A 276 -15.39 14.53 6.59
C LEU A 276 -15.18 13.32 5.69
N THR A 277 -16.00 13.15 4.65
CA THR A 277 -15.87 12.09 3.64
C THR A 277 -14.48 12.09 3.01
N SER A 278 -13.93 13.26 2.65
CA SER A 278 -12.58 13.38 2.09
C SER A 278 -11.50 12.92 3.08
N ARG A 279 -11.62 13.27 4.36
CA ARG A 279 -10.72 12.80 5.43
C ARG A 279 -10.85 11.30 5.70
N MET A 280 -12.05 10.75 5.63
CA MET A 280 -12.29 9.32 5.77
C MET A 280 -11.67 8.55 4.61
N ILE A 281 -11.86 8.99 3.36
CA ILE A 281 -11.20 8.42 2.17
C ILE A 281 -9.67 8.48 2.27
N ALA A 282 -9.10 9.54 2.86
CA ALA A 282 -7.66 9.67 3.02
C ALA A 282 -7.04 8.75 4.10
N LEU A 283 -7.83 8.22 5.04
CA LEU A 283 -7.35 7.47 6.21
C LEU A 283 -7.94 6.04 6.34
N LEU A 284 -9.01 5.74 5.62
CA LEU A 284 -9.72 4.46 5.60
C LEU A 284 -9.80 3.95 4.15
N PRO A 285 -9.66 2.64 3.90
CA PRO A 285 -9.58 2.07 2.55
C PRO A 285 -10.98 1.89 1.90
N ILE A 286 -11.86 2.89 2.03
CA ILE A 286 -13.29 2.82 1.68
C ILE A 286 -13.67 3.61 0.41
N GLY A 287 -12.74 4.38 -0.13
CA GLY A 287 -12.89 5.08 -1.42
C GLY A 287 -11.54 5.56 -1.93
N PHE A 288 -11.57 6.34 -3.02
CA PHE A 288 -10.40 7.02 -3.55
C PHE A 288 -10.69 8.53 -3.70
N PRO A 289 -9.69 9.43 -3.52
CA PRO A 289 -9.88 10.85 -3.74
C PRO A 289 -10.41 11.18 -5.14
N ARG A 290 -11.18 12.28 -5.27
CA ARG A 290 -11.69 12.72 -6.57
C ARG A 290 -10.52 13.01 -7.52
N GLY A 291 -10.49 12.32 -8.66
CA GLY A 291 -9.39 12.43 -9.64
C GLY A 291 -8.14 11.61 -9.30
N TYR A 292 -8.20 10.70 -8.32
CA TYR A 292 -7.09 9.78 -8.03
C TYR A 292 -6.70 8.99 -9.30
N LEU A 293 -5.39 8.99 -9.61
CA LEU A 293 -4.82 8.47 -10.87
C LEU A 293 -5.48 9.01 -12.15
N GLY A 294 -6.31 10.07 -12.14
CA GLY A 294 -7.08 10.50 -13.31
C GLY A 294 -8.08 9.46 -13.83
N LEU A 295 -8.41 8.42 -13.05
CA LEU A 295 -9.26 7.30 -13.48
C LEU A 295 -10.71 7.45 -12.97
N PRO A 296 -11.69 6.79 -13.64
CA PRO A 296 -13.07 6.76 -13.17
C PRO A 296 -13.18 6.20 -11.75
N ALA A 297 -13.75 6.99 -10.84
CA ALA A 297 -13.81 6.64 -9.42
C ALA A 297 -14.67 5.39 -9.15
N ASP A 298 -15.68 5.14 -9.98
CA ASP A 298 -16.53 3.95 -9.88
C ASP A 298 -15.75 2.66 -10.25
N VAL A 299 -14.92 2.71 -11.32
CA VAL A 299 -14.00 1.61 -11.67
C VAL A 299 -12.98 1.39 -10.55
N LEU A 300 -12.34 2.44 -10.07
CA LEU A 300 -11.35 2.34 -8.98
C LEU A 300 -11.94 1.70 -7.72
N CYS A 301 -13.17 2.05 -7.34
CA CYS A 301 -13.76 1.54 -6.10
C CYS A 301 -14.17 0.06 -6.15
N GLU A 302 -14.34 -0.52 -7.34
CA GLU A 302 -14.56 -1.96 -7.53
C GLU A 302 -13.27 -2.79 -7.53
N LEU A 303 -12.10 -2.14 -7.70
CA LEU A 303 -10.80 -2.83 -7.77
C LEU A 303 -10.14 -2.99 -6.40
N GLY A 304 -9.51 -4.15 -6.19
CA GLY A 304 -8.68 -4.40 -5.01
C GLY A 304 -7.46 -3.48 -4.99
N LYS A 305 -7.02 -3.04 -3.80
CA LYS A 305 -5.87 -2.14 -3.67
C LYS A 305 -4.63 -2.61 -4.44
N ALA A 306 -4.32 -3.91 -4.43
CA ALA A 306 -3.19 -4.47 -5.18
C ALA A 306 -3.27 -4.16 -6.69
N GLN A 307 -4.47 -4.26 -7.28
CA GLN A 307 -4.70 -3.96 -8.70
C GLN A 307 -4.56 -2.45 -8.97
N VAL A 308 -5.02 -1.60 -8.04
CA VAL A 308 -4.87 -0.13 -8.17
C VAL A 308 -3.41 0.30 -8.03
N ASP A 309 -2.65 -0.33 -7.14
CA ASP A 309 -1.20 -0.11 -6.99
C ASP A 309 -0.42 -0.62 -8.22
N GLU A 310 -0.87 -1.73 -8.85
CA GLU A 310 -0.33 -2.25 -10.11
C GLU A 310 -0.61 -1.29 -11.29
N ILE A 311 -1.85 -0.82 -11.44
CA ILE A 311 -2.24 0.19 -12.45
C ILE A 311 -1.41 1.48 -12.30
N ARG A 312 -1.19 1.94 -11.05
CA ARG A 312 -0.30 3.07 -10.74
C ARG A 312 1.12 2.82 -11.24
N GLY A 313 1.66 1.62 -11.03
CA GLY A 313 2.97 1.21 -11.54
C GLY A 313 3.06 1.19 -13.06
N GLN A 314 2.04 0.66 -13.75
CA GLN A 314 2.01 0.60 -15.22
C GLN A 314 1.91 1.99 -15.86
N ILE A 315 1.07 2.88 -15.32
CA ILE A 315 0.99 4.29 -15.77
C ILE A 315 2.34 4.99 -15.58
N ALA A 316 3.01 4.78 -14.44
CA ALA A 316 4.34 5.34 -14.19
C ALA A 316 5.41 4.78 -15.16
N HIS A 317 5.37 3.47 -15.46
CA HIS A 317 6.29 2.84 -16.42
C HIS A 317 6.10 3.39 -17.84
N VAL A 318 4.86 3.50 -18.33
CA VAL A 318 4.58 4.05 -19.66
C VAL A 318 5.04 5.51 -19.78
N TYR A 319 4.87 6.34 -18.75
CA TYR A 319 5.37 7.72 -18.76
C TYR A 319 6.87 7.87 -18.51
N HIS A 320 7.54 6.88 -17.92
CA HIS A 320 9.00 6.83 -17.94
C HIS A 320 9.50 6.53 -19.35
N MET A 321 8.90 5.54 -20.03
CA MET A 321 9.25 5.16 -21.40
C MET A 321 8.86 6.22 -22.44
N GLN A 322 7.79 6.99 -22.22
CA GLN A 322 7.24 7.99 -23.14
C GLN A 322 6.80 9.27 -22.38
N PRO A 323 7.72 10.16 -21.97
CA PRO A 323 7.41 11.34 -21.16
C PRO A 323 6.45 12.33 -21.83
N THR A 324 6.40 12.36 -23.16
CA THR A 324 5.49 13.20 -23.96
C THR A 324 4.01 12.89 -23.75
N LEU A 325 3.67 11.68 -23.26
CA LEU A 325 2.30 11.26 -23.00
C LEU A 325 1.82 11.59 -21.58
N LYS A 326 2.67 12.16 -20.72
CA LYS A 326 2.43 12.34 -19.27
C LYS A 326 1.43 13.47 -18.97
N THR A 327 0.14 13.20 -19.18
CA THR A 327 -0.98 14.09 -18.82
C THR A 327 -2.05 13.33 -18.04
N PRO A 328 -2.78 13.97 -17.09
CA PRO A 328 -3.85 13.31 -16.34
C PRO A 328 -4.95 12.70 -17.24
N GLU A 329 -5.22 13.33 -18.38
CA GLU A 329 -6.24 12.93 -19.35
C GLU A 329 -5.87 11.64 -20.10
N ASN A 330 -4.58 11.29 -20.13
CA ASN A 330 -4.05 10.09 -20.75
C ASN A 330 -4.01 8.87 -19.82
N ASN A 331 -4.15 9.05 -18.50
CA ASN A 331 -4.10 7.94 -17.54
C ASN A 331 -5.15 6.86 -17.86
N ILE A 332 -6.37 7.27 -18.19
CA ILE A 332 -7.47 6.40 -18.62
C ILE A 332 -7.19 5.71 -19.96
N LEU A 333 -6.40 6.32 -20.86
CA LEU A 333 -6.01 5.71 -22.13
C LEU A 333 -4.97 4.61 -21.90
N VAL A 334 -3.93 4.91 -21.11
CA VAL A 334 -2.90 3.94 -20.74
C VAL A 334 -3.52 2.74 -20.02
N PHE A 335 -4.40 3.00 -19.05
CA PHE A 335 -5.16 1.98 -18.34
C PHE A 335 -6.04 1.13 -19.26
N LEU A 336 -6.76 1.73 -20.22
CA LEU A 336 -7.49 0.97 -21.24
C LEU A 336 -6.56 0.10 -22.08
N THR A 337 -5.39 0.61 -22.52
CA THR A 337 -4.43 -0.17 -23.32
C THR A 337 -3.78 -1.33 -22.58
N TRP A 338 -3.69 -1.25 -21.26
CA TRP A 338 -3.18 -2.35 -20.43
C TRP A 338 -4.28 -3.31 -19.95
N SER A 339 -5.55 -2.87 -19.93
CA SER A 339 -6.66 -3.60 -19.30
C SER A 339 -6.88 -5.04 -19.80
N SER A 340 -6.58 -5.34 -21.07
CA SER A 340 -6.71 -6.69 -21.61
C SER A 340 -5.64 -7.68 -21.10
N MET A 341 -4.53 -7.17 -20.57
CA MET A 341 -3.46 -8.00 -20.00
C MET A 341 -3.81 -8.48 -18.58
N VAL A 342 -4.83 -7.90 -17.96
CA VAL A 342 -5.22 -8.16 -16.57
C VAL A 342 -6.32 -9.22 -16.50
N GLN A 343 -5.98 -10.37 -15.92
CA GLN A 343 -6.96 -11.44 -15.69
C GLN A 343 -7.81 -11.17 -14.43
N GLY A 344 -9.01 -11.74 -14.38
CA GLY A 344 -9.90 -11.68 -13.20
C GLY A 344 -11.16 -10.84 -13.43
N GLN A 345 -11.50 -9.98 -12.46
CA GLN A 345 -12.75 -9.22 -12.48
C GLN A 345 -12.70 -7.93 -13.32
N LEU A 346 -11.50 -7.43 -13.66
CA LEU A 346 -11.33 -6.14 -14.36
C LEU A 346 -12.14 -6.04 -15.67
N PRO A 347 -12.16 -7.05 -16.58
CA PRO A 347 -12.91 -6.94 -17.82
C PRO A 347 -14.41 -6.68 -17.60
N ARG A 348 -15.02 -7.33 -16.59
CA ARG A 348 -16.44 -7.11 -16.26
C ARG A 348 -16.68 -5.67 -15.77
N ILE A 349 -15.86 -5.19 -14.84
CA ILE A 349 -15.96 -3.83 -14.28
C ILE A 349 -15.85 -2.79 -15.42
N LEU A 350 -14.94 -3.03 -16.36
CA LEU A 350 -14.73 -2.15 -17.51
C LEU A 350 -15.82 -2.25 -18.57
N THR A 351 -16.42 -3.42 -18.82
CA THR A 351 -17.63 -3.56 -19.66
C THR A 351 -18.81 -2.79 -19.06
N GLU A 352 -19.06 -2.94 -17.75
CA GLU A 352 -20.15 -2.23 -17.06
C GLU A 352 -19.94 -0.71 -17.07
N TRP A 353 -18.70 -0.24 -16.87
CA TRP A 353 -18.37 1.18 -16.99
C TRP A 353 -18.38 1.70 -18.44
N ALA A 354 -17.92 0.93 -19.44
CA ALA A 354 -17.98 1.33 -20.85
C ALA A 354 -19.41 1.42 -21.39
N ALA A 355 -20.35 0.66 -20.81
CA ALA A 355 -21.78 0.83 -21.08
C ALA A 355 -22.39 2.10 -20.44
N SER A 356 -21.70 2.72 -19.47
CA SER A 356 -22.20 3.89 -18.73
C SER A 356 -22.07 5.20 -19.50
N ASN A 357 -22.79 6.24 -19.06
CA ASN A 357 -22.70 7.59 -19.61
C ASN A 357 -21.27 8.18 -19.59
N ASP A 358 -20.45 7.83 -18.61
CA ASP A 358 -19.06 8.31 -18.52
C ASP A 358 -18.10 7.51 -19.40
N GLY A 359 -18.40 6.23 -19.66
CA GLY A 359 -17.78 5.46 -20.74
C GLY A 359 -18.06 6.12 -22.10
N TRP A 360 -19.34 6.33 -22.42
CA TRP A 360 -19.74 6.99 -23.68
C TRP A 360 -19.16 8.39 -23.84
N ARG A 361 -19.04 9.19 -22.77
CA ARG A 361 -18.34 10.48 -22.79
C ARG A 361 -16.86 10.33 -23.17
N LEU A 362 -16.16 9.29 -22.69
CA LEU A 362 -14.80 9.01 -23.16
C LEU A 362 -14.81 8.59 -24.62
N TYR A 363 -15.72 7.72 -25.05
CA TYR A 363 -15.82 7.29 -26.46
C TYR A 363 -15.91 8.48 -27.43
N TYR A 364 -16.83 9.41 -27.19
CA TYR A 364 -16.95 10.63 -27.99
C TYR A 364 -15.74 11.58 -27.84
N ARG A 365 -15.00 11.52 -26.73
CA ARG A 365 -13.71 12.20 -26.59
C ARG A 365 -12.70 11.61 -27.56
N LEU A 366 -12.52 10.29 -27.58
CA LEU A 366 -11.55 9.58 -28.40
C LEU A 366 -11.75 9.82 -29.91
N THR A 367 -12.98 9.70 -30.41
CA THR A 367 -13.26 9.91 -31.84
C THR A 367 -13.03 11.35 -32.26
N ARG A 368 -13.45 12.33 -31.44
CA ARG A 368 -13.20 13.76 -31.67
C ARG A 368 -11.71 14.11 -31.56
N ASP A 369 -11.00 13.55 -30.59
CA ASP A 369 -9.58 13.78 -30.39
C ASP A 369 -8.80 13.28 -31.63
N LEU A 370 -9.16 12.12 -32.20
CA LEU A 370 -8.61 11.59 -33.47
C LEU A 370 -8.91 12.43 -34.72
N GLN A 371 -9.94 13.28 -34.69
CA GLN A 371 -10.19 14.29 -35.75
C GLN A 371 -9.34 15.56 -35.57
N GLY A 372 -8.73 15.76 -34.40
CA GLY A 372 -7.87 16.89 -34.09
C GLY A 372 -6.41 16.67 -34.46
N THR A 373 -5.64 17.76 -34.56
CA THR A 373 -4.18 17.69 -34.71
C THR A 373 -3.53 17.27 -33.39
N GLN A 374 -2.72 16.22 -33.42
CA GLN A 374 -2.04 15.65 -32.26
C GLN A 374 -0.67 15.06 -32.64
N THR A 375 0.15 14.70 -31.64
CA THR A 375 1.45 14.04 -31.87
C THR A 375 1.27 12.59 -32.29
N THR A 376 2.29 12.01 -32.92
CA THR A 376 2.30 10.60 -33.35
C THR A 376 2.13 9.65 -32.15
N GLU A 377 2.73 9.96 -31.00
CA GLU A 377 2.57 9.20 -29.76
C GLU A 377 1.12 9.27 -29.24
N GLN A 378 0.51 10.46 -29.24
CA GLN A 378 -0.88 10.64 -28.79
C GLN A 378 -1.86 9.93 -29.74
N ALA A 379 -1.61 9.97 -31.05
CA ALA A 379 -2.44 9.29 -32.05
C ALA A 379 -2.39 7.76 -31.86
N ALA A 380 -1.20 7.21 -31.63
CA ALA A 380 -1.00 5.81 -31.30
C ALA A 380 -1.78 5.40 -30.02
N LEU A 381 -1.60 6.16 -28.92
CA LEU A 381 -2.28 5.89 -27.65
C LEU A 381 -3.81 5.98 -27.79
N THR A 382 -4.31 6.97 -28.55
CA THR A 382 -5.75 7.22 -28.72
C THR A 382 -6.40 6.15 -29.61
N LEU A 383 -5.75 5.72 -30.70
CA LEU A 383 -6.20 4.59 -31.53
C LEU A 383 -6.24 3.29 -30.72
N ALA A 384 -5.19 3.00 -29.95
CA ALA A 384 -5.10 1.81 -29.13
C ALA A 384 -6.19 1.76 -28.04
N ALA A 385 -6.37 2.86 -27.31
CA ALA A 385 -7.41 2.96 -26.29
C ALA A 385 -8.83 2.87 -26.89
N LEU A 386 -9.04 3.39 -28.11
CA LEU A 386 -10.33 3.28 -28.81
C LEU A 386 -10.65 1.86 -29.25
N LEU A 387 -9.67 1.10 -29.77
CA LEU A 387 -9.85 -0.32 -30.09
C LEU A 387 -10.17 -1.14 -28.84
N TYR A 388 -9.45 -0.93 -27.73
CA TYR A 388 -9.77 -1.62 -26.48
C TYR A 388 -11.12 -1.22 -25.91
N TYR A 389 -11.48 0.06 -25.96
CA TYR A 389 -12.84 0.51 -25.60
C TYR A 389 -13.90 -0.23 -26.41
N LYS A 390 -13.72 -0.36 -27.73
CA LYS A 390 -14.62 -1.17 -28.58
C LYS A 390 -14.61 -2.65 -28.20
N ARG A 391 -13.46 -3.25 -27.83
CA ARG A 391 -13.37 -4.66 -27.38
C ARG A 391 -14.09 -4.93 -26.04
N LEU A 392 -14.24 -3.94 -25.16
CA LEU A 392 -14.97 -4.07 -23.88
C LEU A 392 -16.49 -4.24 -24.03
N LEU A 393 -17.08 -3.77 -25.12
CA LEU A 393 -18.52 -3.88 -25.38
C LEU A 393 -18.92 -5.29 -25.86
N PRO A 394 -20.20 -5.67 -25.84
CA PRO A 394 -20.67 -6.90 -26.48
C PRO A 394 -20.32 -6.95 -27.98
N TYR A 395 -19.99 -8.14 -28.50
CA TYR A 395 -19.85 -8.34 -29.95
C TYR A 395 -21.19 -8.11 -30.66
N SER A 396 -21.15 -7.35 -31.77
CA SER A 396 -22.09 -7.62 -32.85
C SER A 396 -21.76 -9.00 -33.43
N LEU A 397 -22.78 -9.81 -33.73
CA LEU A 397 -22.57 -11.07 -34.45
C LEU A 397 -22.16 -10.82 -35.92
N ASP A 398 -22.45 -9.62 -36.43
CA ASP A 398 -22.10 -9.15 -37.77
C ASP A 398 -20.87 -8.20 -37.77
N ASP A 399 -19.81 -8.51 -37.00
CA ASP A 399 -18.50 -7.84 -37.09
C ASP A 399 -17.78 -8.29 -38.38
N GLY A 400 -18.31 -7.79 -39.50
CA GLY A 400 -17.98 -8.25 -40.85
C GLY A 400 -16.54 -7.94 -41.25
N THR A 401 -15.86 -8.92 -41.84
CA THR A 401 -14.48 -8.81 -42.35
C THR A 401 -14.35 -8.04 -43.68
N GLN A 402 -15.33 -7.19 -43.99
CA GLN A 402 -15.41 -6.38 -45.21
C GLN A 402 -15.80 -4.94 -44.84
N SER A 403 -15.36 -3.97 -45.63
CA SER A 403 -15.72 -2.57 -45.49
C SER A 403 -17.12 -2.27 -46.05
N PHE A 404 -17.94 -1.49 -45.33
CA PHE A 404 -19.29 -1.12 -45.77
C PHE A 404 -19.29 -0.03 -46.85
N LYS A 405 -18.39 0.94 -46.76
CA LYS A 405 -18.27 2.08 -47.70
C LYS A 405 -17.26 1.85 -48.83
N GLY A 406 -16.88 0.60 -49.06
CA GLY A 406 -16.00 0.17 -50.16
C GLY A 406 -14.50 0.17 -49.84
N ASP A 407 -14.06 0.90 -48.82
CA ASP A 407 -12.74 0.73 -48.20
C ASP A 407 -12.73 1.10 -46.70
N TYR A 408 -11.68 0.69 -45.99
CA TYR A 408 -11.53 0.93 -44.55
C TYR A 408 -11.28 2.40 -44.17
N LEU A 409 -10.89 3.28 -45.09
CA LEU A 409 -10.68 4.70 -44.82
C LEU A 409 -12.03 5.44 -44.80
N ALA A 410 -12.90 5.16 -45.77
CA ALA A 410 -14.26 5.69 -45.82
C ALA A 410 -15.12 5.20 -44.62
N ASP A 411 -14.91 3.95 -44.22
CA ASP A 411 -15.48 3.38 -42.99
C ASP A 411 -14.91 4.05 -41.72
N PHE A 412 -13.61 4.29 -41.62
CA PHE A 412 -13.02 4.99 -40.47
C PHE A 412 -13.50 6.45 -40.36
N ASP A 413 -13.56 7.18 -41.48
CA ASP A 413 -14.08 8.54 -41.56
C ASP A 413 -15.58 8.60 -41.14
N ALA A 414 -16.36 7.58 -41.47
CA ALA A 414 -17.73 7.42 -40.99
C ALA A 414 -17.80 7.13 -39.47
N LEU A 415 -16.95 6.23 -38.96
CA LEU A 415 -16.82 5.95 -37.53
C LEU A 415 -16.44 7.20 -36.72
N MET A 416 -15.53 8.03 -37.25
CA MET A 416 -15.14 9.30 -36.62
C MET A 416 -16.29 10.32 -36.62
N ARG A 417 -17.16 10.34 -37.64
CA ARG A 417 -18.43 11.10 -37.63
C ARG A 417 -19.48 10.56 -36.66
N GLY A 418 -19.26 9.41 -36.02
CA GLY A 418 -20.23 8.75 -35.16
C GLY A 418 -21.35 8.04 -35.92
N GLU A 419 -21.14 7.71 -37.19
CA GLU A 419 -22.04 6.84 -37.93
C GLU A 419 -21.93 5.41 -37.35
N PRO A 420 -23.05 4.73 -37.01
CA PRO A 420 -22.99 3.38 -36.47
C PRO A 420 -22.66 2.37 -37.57
N LEU A 421 -21.55 1.65 -37.39
CA LEU A 421 -21.10 0.55 -38.25
C LEU A 421 -21.09 -0.76 -37.43
N THR A 422 -21.09 -1.92 -38.08
CA THR A 422 -21.01 -3.21 -37.35
C THR A 422 -19.59 -3.78 -37.27
N ASN A 423 -18.69 -3.34 -38.16
CA ASN A 423 -17.30 -3.78 -38.31
C ASN A 423 -16.27 -2.86 -37.61
N GLU A 424 -16.71 -2.06 -36.63
CA GLU A 424 -15.91 -0.98 -36.00
C GLU A 424 -14.55 -1.44 -35.46
N ARG A 425 -14.48 -2.67 -34.94
CA ARG A 425 -13.23 -3.26 -34.42
C ARG A 425 -12.26 -3.59 -35.55
N THR A 426 -12.78 -4.22 -36.61
CA THR A 426 -12.01 -4.55 -37.82
C THR A 426 -11.44 -3.28 -38.46
N ILE A 427 -12.23 -2.19 -38.55
CA ILE A 427 -11.77 -0.88 -39.03
C ILE A 427 -10.59 -0.36 -38.19
N LEU A 428 -10.73 -0.35 -36.86
CA LEU A 428 -9.70 0.16 -35.94
C LEU A 428 -8.42 -0.69 -35.96
N GLU A 429 -8.52 -2.01 -36.09
CA GLU A 429 -7.37 -2.89 -36.30
C GLU A 429 -6.64 -2.56 -37.61
N HIS A 430 -7.36 -2.40 -38.73
CA HIS A 430 -6.78 -1.99 -40.01
C HIS A 430 -6.12 -0.59 -39.93
N MET A 431 -6.68 0.37 -39.18
CA MET A 431 -6.03 1.67 -38.98
C MET A 431 -4.75 1.56 -38.15
N ILE A 432 -4.72 0.73 -37.10
CA ILE A 432 -3.49 0.50 -36.30
C ILE A 432 -2.43 -0.21 -37.13
N PHE A 433 -2.79 -1.20 -37.96
CA PHE A 433 -1.85 -1.81 -38.90
C PHE A 433 -1.29 -0.80 -39.91
N SER A 434 -2.15 0.07 -40.50
CA SER A 434 -1.72 1.12 -41.42
C SER A 434 -0.79 2.14 -40.75
N PHE A 435 -1.14 2.57 -39.53
CA PHE A 435 -0.31 3.47 -38.71
C PHE A 435 1.05 2.84 -38.36
N LEU A 436 1.08 1.55 -38.04
CA LEU A 436 2.32 0.79 -37.84
C LEU A 436 3.17 0.70 -39.11
N ARG A 437 2.57 0.48 -40.29
CA ARG A 437 3.31 0.48 -41.57
C ARG A 437 3.87 1.87 -41.87
N ALA A 438 3.08 2.93 -41.68
CA ALA A 438 3.49 4.31 -41.87
C ALA A 438 4.66 4.70 -40.95
N THR A 439 4.53 4.49 -39.63
CA THR A 439 5.58 4.82 -38.66
C THR A 439 6.85 3.97 -38.82
N ASN A 440 6.76 2.74 -39.34
CA ASN A 440 7.94 1.94 -39.69
C ASN A 440 8.76 2.50 -40.87
N THR A 441 8.22 3.43 -41.67
CA THR A 441 9.00 4.10 -42.73
C THR A 441 9.82 5.29 -42.22
N VAL A 442 9.50 5.80 -41.02
CA VAL A 442 10.26 6.85 -40.32
C VAL A 442 11.43 6.19 -39.58
N LYS A 443 12.62 6.80 -39.66
CA LYS A 443 13.84 6.24 -39.03
C LYS A 443 13.97 6.52 -37.53
N ASP A 444 13.17 7.46 -37.03
CA ASP A 444 13.40 8.11 -35.74
C ASP A 444 12.40 7.68 -34.65
N GLY A 445 12.82 7.77 -33.39
CA GLY A 445 11.98 7.89 -32.18
C GLY A 445 11.08 6.70 -31.79
N HIS A 446 10.12 6.35 -32.63
CA HIS A 446 8.86 5.70 -32.24
C HIS A 446 8.96 4.17 -32.00
N GLN A 447 10.06 3.67 -31.42
CA GLN A 447 10.19 2.24 -31.09
C GLN A 447 9.21 1.82 -29.98
N GLY A 448 9.07 2.62 -28.92
CA GLY A 448 8.13 2.35 -27.82
C GLY A 448 6.67 2.30 -28.29
N MET A 449 6.24 3.24 -29.14
CA MET A 449 4.89 3.21 -29.72
C MET A 449 4.66 2.02 -30.65
N ARG A 450 5.66 1.60 -31.43
CA ARG A 450 5.55 0.38 -32.24
C ARG A 450 5.42 -0.89 -31.38
N GLN A 451 6.10 -0.95 -30.23
CA GLN A 451 5.95 -2.04 -29.26
C GLN A 451 4.55 -2.02 -28.62
N LEU A 452 4.07 -0.86 -28.15
CA LEU A 452 2.72 -0.69 -27.58
C LEU A 452 1.65 -1.15 -28.58
N LEU A 453 1.65 -0.61 -29.80
CA LEU A 453 0.67 -0.96 -30.83
C LEU A 453 0.77 -2.43 -31.27
N ALA A 454 1.96 -3.03 -31.29
CA ALA A 454 2.11 -4.46 -31.56
C ALA A 454 1.49 -5.33 -30.45
N THR A 455 1.52 -4.90 -29.18
CA THR A 455 0.84 -5.61 -28.08
C THR A 455 -0.68 -5.44 -28.04
N VAL A 456 -1.23 -4.51 -28.84
CA VAL A 456 -2.68 -4.24 -28.95
C VAL A 456 -3.37 -5.16 -29.96
N LEU A 457 -2.61 -5.75 -30.88
CA LEU A 457 -3.13 -6.50 -32.03
C LEU A 457 -3.13 -8.01 -31.75
N ASP A 458 -4.33 -8.59 -31.60
CA ASP A 458 -4.52 -10.03 -31.33
C ASP A 458 -4.32 -10.91 -32.59
N LYS A 459 -3.78 -10.34 -33.67
CA LYS A 459 -3.67 -10.94 -35.02
C LYS A 459 -2.32 -10.58 -35.64
N ASP A 460 -1.74 -11.52 -36.40
CA ASP A 460 -0.60 -11.24 -37.29
C ASP A 460 -0.92 -10.12 -38.28
N ILE A 461 0.12 -9.39 -38.70
CA ILE A 461 -0.02 -8.28 -39.66
C ILE A 461 -0.57 -8.83 -40.99
N PRO A 462 -1.76 -8.39 -41.45
CA PRO A 462 -2.36 -8.90 -42.67
C PRO A 462 -1.49 -8.55 -43.89
N VAL A 463 -1.48 -9.47 -44.87
CA VAL A 463 -0.77 -9.26 -46.14
C VAL A 463 -1.36 -8.02 -46.82
N PRO A 464 -0.57 -6.98 -47.15
CA PRO A 464 -1.14 -5.71 -47.59
C PRO A 464 -1.93 -5.82 -48.89
N GLU A 465 -3.18 -5.37 -48.86
CA GLU A 465 -4.02 -5.30 -50.06
C GLU A 465 -3.51 -4.21 -51.03
N PRO A 466 -3.88 -4.22 -52.32
CA PRO A 466 -3.45 -3.19 -53.27
C PRO A 466 -3.78 -1.75 -52.82
N CYS A 467 -4.91 -1.58 -52.11
CA CYS A 467 -5.38 -0.30 -51.58
C CYS A 467 -4.63 0.16 -50.31
N ASP A 468 -3.97 -0.74 -49.58
CA ASP A 468 -3.27 -0.41 -48.32
C ASP A 468 -2.18 0.65 -48.49
N LYS A 469 -1.59 0.75 -49.68
CA LYS A 469 -0.56 1.76 -50.01
C LYS A 469 -1.10 3.18 -50.12
N PHE A 470 -2.42 3.34 -50.25
CA PHE A 470 -3.10 4.62 -50.11
C PHE A 470 -3.43 4.89 -48.64
N LEU A 471 -3.98 3.89 -47.93
CA LEU A 471 -4.19 3.96 -46.47
C LEU A 471 -2.92 4.40 -45.73
N ASP A 472 -1.78 3.75 -45.95
CA ASP A 472 -0.50 4.08 -45.28
C ASP A 472 -0.05 5.54 -45.51
N ARG A 473 -0.35 6.09 -46.69
CA ARG A 473 -0.03 7.48 -47.04
C ARG A 473 -1.02 8.47 -46.45
N SER A 474 -2.31 8.15 -46.48
CA SER A 474 -3.36 8.97 -45.85
C SER A 474 -3.19 8.99 -44.33
N SER A 475 -2.99 7.84 -43.69
CA SER A 475 -2.68 7.71 -42.26
C SER A 475 -1.45 8.53 -41.87
N TYR A 476 -0.38 8.52 -42.68
CA TYR A 476 0.77 9.38 -42.45
C TYR A 476 0.41 10.87 -42.54
N GLN A 477 -0.34 11.30 -43.55
CA GLN A 477 -0.74 12.70 -43.71
C GLN A 477 -1.74 13.20 -42.65
N VAL A 478 -2.57 12.30 -42.10
CA VAL A 478 -3.54 12.61 -41.03
C VAL A 478 -2.87 12.66 -39.65
N PHE A 479 -1.97 11.72 -39.34
CA PHE A 479 -1.42 11.54 -37.98
C PHE A 479 0.06 11.96 -37.80
N VAL A 480 0.77 12.36 -38.85
CA VAL A 480 2.17 12.83 -38.78
C VAL A 480 2.31 14.21 -39.47
N PRO A 481 2.05 15.32 -38.75
CA PRO A 481 1.94 16.66 -39.32
C PRO A 481 3.29 17.26 -39.74
N SER A 482 3.86 16.74 -40.83
CA SER A 482 5.17 17.11 -41.38
C SER A 482 5.07 17.78 -42.76
N ARG A 483 4.72 19.08 -42.74
CA ARG A 483 4.62 20.05 -43.87
C ARG A 483 3.29 20.04 -44.67
N PRO A 484 2.90 21.19 -45.26
CA PRO A 484 1.61 21.34 -45.94
C PRO A 484 1.52 20.59 -47.29
N SER A 485 0.28 20.36 -47.70
CA SER A 485 -0.20 19.60 -48.86
C SER A 485 0.54 19.82 -50.18
N PHE A 486 0.88 18.72 -50.86
CA PHE A 486 1.20 18.68 -52.29
C PHE A 486 0.48 17.50 -52.99
N THR A 487 0.07 17.73 -54.23
CA THR A 487 -0.76 16.81 -55.03
C THR A 487 0.04 15.63 -55.60
N PHE A 488 -0.62 14.49 -55.81
CA PHE A 488 0.03 13.22 -56.15
C PHE A 488 0.18 12.95 -57.67
N ILE A 489 1.37 12.51 -58.09
CA ILE A 489 1.62 11.80 -59.36
C ILE A 489 2.55 10.60 -59.06
N PRO A 490 2.27 9.37 -59.55
CA PRO A 490 3.00 8.16 -59.13
C PRO A 490 4.08 7.67 -60.11
N GLN A 491 5.20 7.17 -59.59
CA GLN A 491 6.10 6.21 -60.25
C GLN A 491 6.64 5.17 -59.23
N GLN A 492 7.24 4.07 -59.72
CA GLN A 492 7.54 2.83 -58.96
C GLN A 492 9.05 2.53 -58.76
N PRO A 493 9.43 1.58 -57.86
CA PRO A 493 10.76 1.55 -57.20
C PRO A 493 11.70 0.41 -57.65
N LYS A 494 12.90 0.31 -57.03
CA LYS A 494 13.84 -0.85 -57.16
C LYS A 494 14.52 -1.29 -55.84
N SER A 495 14.22 -2.53 -55.42
CA SER A 495 15.09 -3.58 -54.83
C SER A 495 16.26 -3.29 -53.83
N GLN A 496 16.03 -3.64 -52.54
CA GLN A 496 16.54 -4.87 -51.85
C GLN A 496 18.06 -5.12 -51.58
N LYS A 497 18.44 -5.38 -50.30
CA LYS A 497 19.16 -6.60 -49.79
C LYS A 497 19.36 -6.65 -48.24
N GLN A 498 19.69 -7.82 -47.69
CA GLN A 498 19.84 -8.16 -46.24
C GLN A 498 21.22 -8.82 -45.93
N TYR A 499 21.59 -8.99 -44.64
CA TYR A 499 22.37 -10.13 -44.08
C TYR A 499 22.25 -10.23 -42.53
N SER A 500 22.88 -11.24 -41.88
CA SER A 500 22.67 -11.69 -40.46
C SER A 500 23.96 -12.35 -39.86
N CYS A 501 24.07 -12.99 -38.66
CA CYS A 501 23.11 -13.57 -37.69
C CYS A 501 23.70 -13.89 -36.28
N SER A 502 22.84 -14.04 -35.26
CA SER A 502 22.86 -14.87 -34.01
C SER A 502 24.12 -15.15 -33.12
N ARG A 503 23.94 -14.90 -31.79
CA ARG A 503 24.04 -15.79 -30.58
C ARG A 503 25.38 -16.56 -30.28
N ARG A 504 25.74 -16.93 -29.02
CA ARG A 504 24.98 -17.57 -27.90
C ARG A 504 25.66 -17.40 -26.49
N VAL A 505 25.24 -18.19 -25.48
CA VAL A 505 25.46 -18.07 -23.99
C VAL A 505 25.64 -19.46 -23.32
N LEU A 506 26.23 -19.57 -22.11
CA LEU A 506 26.15 -20.62 -21.01
C LEU A 506 27.22 -20.32 -19.90
N ASP A 507 27.34 -20.94 -18.71
CA ASP A 507 26.43 -21.16 -17.53
C ASP A 507 27.19 -21.86 -16.33
N LEU A 508 26.51 -22.20 -15.19
CA LEU A 508 26.90 -23.07 -14.02
C LEU A 508 27.61 -22.38 -12.79
N GLU A 509 27.26 -22.54 -11.49
CA GLU A 509 27.08 -23.67 -10.49
C GLU A 509 28.41 -24.14 -9.80
N LYS A 510 28.56 -24.64 -8.52
CA LYS A 510 27.79 -25.06 -7.29
C LYS A 510 28.85 -25.22 -6.10
N ALA A 511 28.64 -25.56 -4.81
CA ALA A 511 27.62 -25.49 -3.72
C ALA A 511 28.17 -26.17 -2.39
N LEU A 512 27.38 -26.32 -1.28
CA LEU A 512 27.55 -27.21 -0.06
C LEU A 512 28.57 -26.75 1.07
N ASP A 513 28.44 -27.04 2.40
CA ASP A 513 27.35 -27.52 3.32
C ASP A 513 27.71 -27.42 4.87
N VAL A 514 26.71 -27.50 5.79
CA VAL A 514 26.69 -27.73 7.30
C VAL A 514 27.64 -26.95 8.29
N ASP A 515 27.45 -26.81 9.63
CA ASP A 515 26.41 -27.17 10.64
C ASP A 515 26.31 -26.09 11.79
N THR A 516 25.78 -26.44 12.98
CA THR A 516 25.08 -25.58 13.95
C THR A 516 25.86 -25.13 15.22
N GLY A 517 25.44 -23.99 15.79
CA GLY A 517 25.73 -23.53 17.15
C GLY A 517 24.82 -22.34 17.51
N SER A 518 24.10 -22.36 18.65
CA SER A 518 22.84 -21.58 18.75
C SER A 518 22.58 -20.73 20.01
N ARG A 519 21.74 -19.68 19.82
CA ARG A 519 20.78 -19.11 20.79
C ARG A 519 21.29 -18.38 22.06
N ILE A 520 22.14 -17.37 21.87
CA ILE A 520 22.04 -16.13 22.69
C ILE A 520 21.93 -14.87 21.80
N GLN A 521 22.66 -14.80 20.67
CA GLN A 521 22.71 -13.63 19.77
C GLN A 521 21.37 -13.21 19.10
N ASN A 522 20.32 -14.03 19.18
CA ASN A 522 19.19 -14.01 18.22
C ASN A 522 18.21 -12.83 18.34
N THR A 523 18.44 -11.84 19.21
CA THR A 523 17.55 -10.66 19.36
C THR A 523 18.16 -9.39 18.78
N GLU A 524 19.45 -9.11 19.02
CA GLU A 524 20.17 -8.06 18.27
C GLU A 524 20.34 -8.46 16.80
N LYS A 525 20.64 -9.75 16.51
CA LYS A 525 20.67 -10.26 15.13
C LYS A 525 19.35 -10.07 14.39
N ALA A 526 18.19 -10.01 15.06
CA ALA A 526 16.92 -9.80 14.36
C ALA A 526 16.78 -8.37 13.81
N ILE A 527 17.27 -7.37 14.56
CA ILE A 527 17.26 -5.96 14.13
C ILE A 527 18.34 -5.72 13.07
N ASN A 528 19.54 -6.27 13.29
CA ASN A 528 20.65 -6.12 12.34
C ASN A 528 20.44 -6.92 11.04
N LEU A 529 19.69 -8.03 11.02
CA LEU A 529 19.33 -8.72 9.78
C LEU A 529 18.37 -7.90 8.91
N ASP A 530 17.38 -7.24 9.49
CA ASP A 530 16.39 -6.46 8.72
C ASP A 530 17.03 -5.21 8.11
N LEU A 531 17.96 -4.56 8.83
CA LEU A 531 18.82 -3.51 8.28
C LEU A 531 19.78 -4.08 7.22
N GLY A 532 20.55 -5.13 7.52
CA GLY A 532 21.51 -5.72 6.59
C GLY A 532 20.88 -6.15 5.26
N ARG A 533 19.65 -6.68 5.28
CA ARG A 533 18.89 -7.04 4.07
C ARG A 533 18.46 -5.85 3.20
N GLN A 534 18.40 -4.64 3.75
CA GLN A 534 18.03 -3.43 3.00
C GLN A 534 19.22 -2.79 2.26
N TYR A 535 20.45 -3.08 2.66
CA TYR A 535 21.67 -2.42 2.15
C TYR A 535 22.64 -3.34 1.40
N LEU A 536 22.27 -4.57 1.01
CA LEU A 536 23.16 -5.50 0.29
C LEU A 536 22.87 -5.56 -1.22
N ARG A 537 23.92 -5.56 -2.06
CA ARG A 537 23.81 -5.70 -3.52
C ARG A 537 23.04 -6.98 -3.91
N LYS A 538 22.18 -6.90 -4.95
CA LYS A 538 21.42 -8.05 -5.47
C LYS A 538 22.38 -9.20 -5.84
N GLY A 539 22.17 -10.37 -5.21
CA GLY A 539 22.99 -11.58 -5.44
C GLY A 539 23.87 -12.02 -4.26
N THR A 540 23.92 -11.28 -3.14
CA THR A 540 24.69 -11.68 -1.94
C THR A 540 24.17 -12.98 -1.30
N SER A 541 25.10 -13.86 -0.88
CA SER A 541 24.77 -15.04 -0.08
C SER A 541 24.11 -14.68 1.26
N ALA A 542 23.22 -15.56 1.73
CA ALA A 542 22.60 -15.49 3.05
C ALA A 542 23.60 -15.63 4.23
N GLU A 543 24.88 -15.92 3.93
CA GLU A 543 25.99 -15.97 4.90
C GLU A 543 26.49 -14.57 5.25
N LEU A 544 26.63 -13.64 4.29
CA LEU A 544 27.03 -12.25 4.55
C LEU A 544 26.10 -11.57 5.58
N CYS A 545 24.80 -11.87 5.51
CA CYS A 545 23.79 -11.40 6.45
C CYS A 545 24.00 -11.85 7.91
N ARG A 546 24.92 -12.78 8.20
CA ARG A 546 25.13 -13.36 9.54
C ARG A 546 26.27 -12.70 10.33
N GLU A 547 27.16 -11.97 9.66
CA GLU A 547 28.38 -11.37 10.23
C GLU A 547 28.37 -9.83 10.20
N PHE A 548 27.27 -9.23 9.76
CA PHE A 548 27.14 -7.78 9.57
C PHE A 548 27.00 -7.02 10.90
N ASP A 549 28.13 -6.63 11.50
CA ASP A 549 28.15 -5.65 12.60
C ASP A 549 27.96 -4.23 12.08
N CYS A 550 26.75 -3.68 12.22
CA CYS A 550 26.43 -2.30 11.85
C CYS A 550 27.32 -1.25 12.57
N GLY A 551 27.88 -1.56 13.74
CA GLY A 551 28.79 -0.65 14.45
C GLY A 551 30.10 -0.40 13.69
N SER A 552 30.56 -1.39 12.92
CA SER A 552 31.80 -1.35 12.14
C SER A 552 31.68 -0.65 10.77
N TYR A 553 30.47 -0.28 10.32
CA TYR A 553 30.26 0.45 9.06
C TYR A 553 29.91 1.93 9.29
N THR A 554 30.07 2.75 8.26
CA THR A 554 29.60 4.15 8.17
C THR A 554 29.02 4.41 6.79
N THR A 555 28.24 5.49 6.67
CA THR A 555 27.85 6.06 5.38
C THR A 555 28.93 7.02 4.86
N VAL A 556 29.11 7.05 3.54
CA VAL A 556 30.02 7.93 2.81
C VAL A 556 29.28 8.47 1.60
N ARG A 557 29.40 9.76 1.28
CA ARG A 557 28.77 10.37 0.10
C ARG A 557 29.82 10.79 -0.93
N LEU A 558 29.57 10.43 -2.19
CA LEU A 558 30.38 10.83 -3.34
C LEU A 558 29.64 11.85 -4.17
N SER A 559 30.33 12.91 -4.59
CA SER A 559 29.79 13.94 -5.48
C SER A 559 30.85 14.37 -6.51
N ASN A 560 30.43 14.98 -7.61
CA ASN A 560 31.31 15.43 -8.70
C ASN A 560 32.14 14.30 -9.36
N LEU A 561 31.52 13.13 -9.60
CA LEU A 561 32.14 11.97 -10.27
C LEU A 561 32.41 12.22 -11.78
N GLY A 562 31.93 13.36 -12.31
CA GLY A 562 32.15 13.85 -13.68
C GLY A 562 31.07 13.43 -14.66
N TYR A 563 31.06 14.04 -15.86
CA TYR A 563 30.09 13.80 -16.94
C TYR A 563 30.24 12.39 -17.57
N ARG A 564 29.81 11.36 -16.85
CA ARG A 564 29.70 9.97 -17.31
C ARG A 564 28.24 9.52 -17.17
N LEU A 565 27.87 8.51 -17.96
CA LEU A 565 26.58 7.85 -17.76
C LEU A 565 26.56 7.14 -16.39
N PRO A 566 25.46 7.18 -15.61
CA PRO A 566 25.35 6.50 -14.32
C PRO A 566 25.78 5.03 -14.33
N GLN A 567 25.55 4.32 -15.43
CA GLN A 567 25.99 2.94 -15.60
C GLN A 567 27.53 2.78 -15.58
N GLU A 568 28.30 3.69 -16.19
CA GLU A 568 29.78 3.66 -16.09
C GLU A 568 30.26 3.95 -14.67
N ILE A 569 29.53 4.80 -13.93
CA ILE A 569 29.84 5.16 -12.55
C ILE A 569 29.60 3.93 -11.67
N SER A 570 28.42 3.32 -11.78
CA SER A 570 28.06 2.08 -11.09
C SER A 570 29.06 0.95 -11.36
N GLU A 571 29.37 0.66 -12.64
CA GLU A 571 30.35 -0.37 -13.02
C GLU A 571 31.77 -0.10 -12.50
N LYS A 572 32.11 1.14 -12.13
CA LYS A 572 33.37 1.49 -11.46
C LYS A 572 33.27 1.37 -9.93
N LEU A 573 32.23 1.93 -9.32
CA LEU A 573 31.98 1.87 -7.88
C LEU A 573 31.84 0.42 -7.39
N ASP A 574 31.26 -0.46 -8.22
CA ASP A 574 31.20 -1.90 -8.00
C ASP A 574 32.58 -2.53 -7.72
N LYS A 575 33.64 -1.95 -8.28
CA LYS A 575 35.05 -2.40 -8.22
C LYS A 575 35.89 -1.67 -7.17
N VAL A 576 35.33 -0.69 -6.45
CA VAL A 576 36.06 0.10 -5.43
C VAL A 576 36.43 -0.75 -4.20
N GLY A 577 35.60 -1.73 -3.84
CA GLY A 577 35.88 -2.69 -2.77
C GLY A 577 35.03 -3.95 -2.88
N ASN A 578 35.39 -5.01 -2.15
CA ASN A 578 34.59 -6.23 -2.08
C ASN A 578 33.32 -6.03 -1.23
N LEU A 579 32.39 -6.99 -1.24
CA LEU A 579 31.10 -6.89 -0.53
C LEU A 579 31.21 -6.74 1.00
N ASN A 580 32.33 -7.13 1.60
CA ASN A 580 32.58 -6.95 3.05
C ASN A 580 33.18 -5.57 3.36
N GLN A 581 33.69 -4.86 2.33
CA GLN A 581 34.27 -3.52 2.43
C GLN A 581 33.25 -2.45 2.03
N VAL A 582 32.49 -2.72 0.96
CA VAL A 582 31.47 -1.85 0.34
C VAL A 582 30.20 -2.69 0.06
N PRO A 583 29.41 -3.05 1.09
CA PRO A 583 28.15 -3.80 0.95
C PRO A 583 27.09 -3.08 0.12
N SER A 584 27.05 -1.75 0.13
CA SER A 584 26.05 -0.94 -0.55
C SER A 584 26.67 0.20 -1.37
N VAL A 585 26.04 0.47 -2.51
CA VAL A 585 26.27 1.64 -3.37
C VAL A 585 24.91 2.02 -3.96
N LEU A 586 24.51 3.28 -3.83
CA LEU A 586 23.20 3.81 -4.23
C LEU A 586 23.35 5.18 -4.91
N GLU A 587 22.62 5.40 -6.00
CA GLU A 587 22.51 6.72 -6.64
C GLU A 587 21.41 7.54 -5.96
N LEU A 588 21.71 8.80 -5.61
CA LEU A 588 20.80 9.75 -4.97
C LEU A 588 20.16 10.70 -6.01
N PRO A 589 19.01 11.34 -5.69
CA PRO A 589 18.28 12.17 -6.65
C PRO A 589 19.02 13.40 -7.20
N ASP A 590 20.14 13.81 -6.57
CA ASP A 590 20.99 14.94 -6.96
C ASP A 590 22.27 14.50 -7.70
N GLU A 591 22.26 13.32 -8.33
CA GLU A 591 23.38 12.69 -9.06
C GLU A 591 24.62 12.38 -8.19
N SER A 592 24.53 12.60 -6.87
CA SER A 592 25.49 12.11 -5.87
C SER A 592 25.24 10.64 -5.55
N TRP A 593 26.21 9.97 -4.91
CA TRP A 593 26.14 8.55 -4.62
C TRP A 593 26.40 8.27 -3.14
N GLU A 594 25.58 7.44 -2.51
CA GLU A 594 25.72 6.97 -1.13
C GLU A 594 26.38 5.59 -1.11
N MET A 595 27.34 5.40 -0.21
CA MET A 595 28.03 4.13 0.00
C MET A 595 27.99 3.75 1.47
N VAL A 596 27.67 2.49 1.76
CA VAL A 596 27.89 1.92 3.10
C VAL A 596 29.26 1.25 3.09
N VAL A 597 30.16 1.70 3.96
CA VAL A 597 31.60 1.36 3.92
C VAL A 597 32.09 0.91 5.29
N LEU A 598 32.92 -0.14 5.33
CA LEU A 598 33.58 -0.60 6.54
C LEU A 598 34.56 0.46 7.07
N LYS A 599 34.48 0.85 8.36
CA LYS A 599 35.26 1.97 8.93
C LYS A 599 36.78 1.78 8.81
N SER A 600 37.28 0.55 8.91
CA SER A 600 38.70 0.24 8.70
C SER A 600 39.16 0.34 7.24
N TYR A 601 38.23 0.46 6.29
CA TYR A 601 38.49 0.57 4.86
C TYR A 601 38.51 2.02 4.34
N LEU A 602 38.03 3.00 5.11
CA LEU A 602 37.81 4.38 4.63
C LEU A 602 39.04 5.01 3.98
N LEU A 603 40.24 4.82 4.56
CA LEU A 603 41.48 5.34 4.00
C LEU A 603 41.87 4.67 2.67
N GLU A 604 41.58 3.38 2.50
CA GLU A 604 41.83 2.67 1.22
C GLU A 604 40.76 3.04 0.18
N LEU A 605 39.51 3.23 0.61
CA LEU A 605 38.39 3.72 -0.20
C LEU A 605 38.70 5.11 -0.78
N GLU A 606 39.07 6.07 0.07
CA GLU A 606 39.41 7.44 -0.32
C GLU A 606 40.51 7.45 -1.40
N ASN A 607 41.64 6.77 -1.14
CA ASN A 607 42.74 6.65 -2.11
C ASN A 607 42.30 6.04 -3.45
N LYS A 608 41.45 5.00 -3.43
CA LYS A 608 40.91 4.37 -4.64
C LYS A 608 39.95 5.29 -5.40
N LEU A 609 39.10 6.02 -4.69
CA LEU A 609 38.14 6.95 -5.28
C LEU A 609 38.86 8.14 -5.91
N THR A 610 39.85 8.74 -5.23
CA THR A 610 40.71 9.80 -5.80
C THR A 610 41.43 9.32 -7.05
N TYR A 611 41.88 8.05 -7.10
CA TYR A 611 42.49 7.49 -8.31
C TYR A 611 41.48 7.22 -9.45
N MET A 612 40.30 6.67 -9.14
CA MET A 612 39.27 6.34 -10.15
C MET A 612 38.52 7.57 -10.69
N PHE A 613 38.40 8.61 -9.87
CA PHE A 613 37.63 9.84 -10.10
C PHE A 613 38.38 11.06 -9.50
N PRO A 614 39.41 11.60 -10.17
CA PRO A 614 40.30 12.63 -9.59
C PRO A 614 39.67 13.97 -9.17
N ASN A 615 38.40 14.21 -9.53
CA ASN A 615 37.64 15.40 -9.17
C ASN A 615 36.50 15.11 -8.16
N CYS A 616 36.35 13.85 -7.71
CA CYS A 616 35.31 13.45 -6.78
C CYS A 616 35.52 14.10 -5.42
N ASN A 617 34.46 14.67 -4.87
CA ASN A 617 34.41 15.09 -3.47
C ASN A 617 33.82 13.93 -2.64
N VAL A 618 34.59 13.47 -1.64
CA VAL A 618 34.29 12.32 -0.79
C VAL A 618 33.98 12.83 0.62
N ASP A 619 32.72 12.77 1.02
CA ASP A 619 32.28 13.12 2.37
C ASP A 619 32.25 11.86 3.25
N LEU A 620 33.26 11.74 4.12
CA LEU A 620 33.45 10.61 5.03
C LEU A 620 32.63 10.73 6.34
N ASP A 621 32.12 11.92 6.65
CA ASP A 621 31.33 12.23 7.85
C ASP A 621 29.82 12.37 7.54
N TYR A 622 29.41 12.01 6.32
CA TYR A 622 28.03 12.13 5.83
C TYR A 622 27.02 11.33 6.67
N ASP A 623 26.10 12.07 7.31
CA ASP A 623 24.94 11.57 8.03
C ASP A 623 23.68 11.68 7.14
N PRO A 624 23.04 10.57 6.70
CA PRO A 624 21.83 10.59 5.87
C PRO A 624 20.57 11.10 6.62
N THR A 625 20.70 11.52 7.89
CA THR A 625 19.66 12.19 8.66
C THR A 625 19.83 13.71 8.76
N GLU A 626 20.93 14.26 8.23
CA GLU A 626 21.14 15.71 8.11
C GLU A 626 20.50 16.23 6.81
N PRO A 627 19.48 17.12 6.88
CA PRO A 627 18.73 17.55 5.70
C PRO A 627 19.63 18.36 4.76
N ASN A 628 19.54 18.09 3.46
CA ASN A 628 20.43 18.72 2.49
C ASN A 628 20.01 20.18 2.22
N ARG A 629 20.83 20.92 1.44
CA ARG A 629 20.53 22.33 1.12
C ARG A 629 19.19 22.51 0.37
N GLU A 630 18.82 21.56 -0.48
CA GLU A 630 17.58 21.57 -1.26
C GLU A 630 16.37 21.24 -0.39
N ASP A 631 16.49 20.35 0.60
CA ASP A 631 15.46 20.14 1.64
C ASP A 631 15.22 21.44 2.43
N ILE A 632 16.29 22.16 2.77
CA ILE A 632 16.24 23.44 3.49
C ILE A 632 15.64 24.56 2.61
N GLU A 633 16.02 24.64 1.34
CA GLU A 633 15.44 25.61 0.39
C GLU A 633 13.98 25.28 0.02
N TYR A 634 13.62 23.99 -0.06
CA TYR A 634 12.24 23.54 -0.21
C TYR A 634 11.39 23.90 1.02
N LEU A 635 11.91 23.67 2.23
CA LEU A 635 11.29 24.12 3.49
C LEU A 635 11.08 25.64 3.48
N TYR A 636 12.09 26.41 3.05
CA TYR A 636 12.01 27.87 2.96
C TYR A 636 10.96 28.34 1.93
N ILE A 637 10.93 27.77 0.73
CA ILE A 637 9.94 28.09 -0.31
C ILE A 637 8.52 27.74 0.18
N THR A 638 8.34 26.58 0.81
CA THR A 638 7.05 26.12 1.35
C THR A 638 6.57 27.02 2.51
N ALA A 639 7.48 27.47 3.38
CA ALA A 639 7.16 28.41 4.45
C ALA A 639 6.85 29.83 3.95
N LYS A 640 7.44 30.24 2.81
CA LYS A 640 7.30 31.60 2.24
C LYS A 640 6.09 31.78 1.34
N ASN A 641 5.53 30.69 0.79
CA ASN A 641 4.31 30.68 -0.02
C ASN A 641 3.23 29.76 0.59
N PRO A 642 2.65 30.09 1.75
CA PRO A 642 1.43 29.41 2.22
C PRO A 642 0.28 29.66 1.22
N GLU A 643 -0.48 28.62 0.88
CA GLU A 643 -1.66 28.77 0.01
C GLU A 643 -2.68 29.77 0.59
N PRO A 644 -3.31 30.62 -0.25
CA PRO A 644 -4.17 31.70 0.21
C PRO A 644 -5.52 31.21 0.76
N ARG A 645 -5.55 30.82 2.04
CA ARG A 645 -6.78 30.56 2.79
C ARG A 645 -7.08 31.68 3.78
N ALA A 646 -8.33 32.15 3.72
CA ALA A 646 -9.09 32.92 4.73
C ALA A 646 -8.41 34.09 5.46
N LYS A 647 -9.01 35.28 5.36
CA LYS A 647 -8.62 36.47 6.12
C LYS A 647 -8.86 36.31 7.63
N SER A 648 -7.82 36.05 8.41
CA SER A 648 -7.73 36.44 9.82
C SER A 648 -6.38 37.11 10.08
N GLY A 649 -6.39 38.17 10.90
CA GLY A 649 -5.22 39.04 11.07
C GLY A 649 -4.32 38.59 12.21
N GLU A 650 -3.41 37.65 11.94
CA GLU A 650 -2.30 37.34 12.85
C GLU A 650 -0.95 37.64 12.16
N ILE A 651 -0.01 38.19 12.94
CA ILE A 651 1.28 38.68 12.43
C ILE A 651 2.26 37.50 12.37
N ALA A 652 2.49 36.97 11.16
CA ALA A 652 3.55 36.00 10.92
C ALA A 652 4.92 36.67 11.12
N THR A 653 5.57 36.40 12.25
CA THR A 653 6.96 36.80 12.49
C THR A 653 7.90 35.98 11.59
N PHE A 654 8.66 36.66 10.73
CA PHE A 654 9.71 36.02 9.94
C PHE A 654 10.76 35.39 10.86
N ILE A 655 11.14 34.14 10.59
CA ILE A 655 12.21 33.41 11.27
C ILE A 655 13.48 33.51 10.42
N ASP A 656 14.62 33.79 11.04
CA ASP A 656 15.92 33.81 10.34
C ASP A 656 16.40 32.38 10.05
N VAL A 657 17.04 32.19 8.90
CA VAL A 657 17.68 30.93 8.51
C VAL A 657 18.77 30.56 9.51
N GLU A 658 19.52 31.55 10.02
CA GLU A 658 20.62 31.29 10.92
C GLU A 658 20.14 30.88 12.33
N ASP A 659 18.94 31.31 12.77
CA ASP A 659 18.33 30.83 14.03
C ASP A 659 17.94 29.34 13.94
N LEU A 660 17.34 28.92 12.82
CA LEU A 660 16.97 27.52 12.59
C LEU A 660 18.20 26.60 12.61
N LYS A 661 19.29 27.09 12.01
CA LYS A 661 20.59 26.41 11.90
C LYS A 661 21.31 26.37 13.25
N ASN A 662 21.31 27.47 14.01
CA ASN A 662 21.83 27.53 15.38
C ASN A 662 21.09 26.58 16.32
N PHE A 663 19.77 26.46 16.19
CA PHE A 663 18.97 25.48 16.94
C PHE A 663 19.40 24.04 16.63
N TYR A 664 19.58 23.69 15.36
CA TYR A 664 20.04 22.35 14.95
C TYR A 664 21.45 22.04 15.49
N VAL A 665 22.40 22.98 15.37
CA VAL A 665 23.76 22.84 15.94
C VAL A 665 23.72 22.68 17.47
N ALA A 666 22.87 23.45 18.17
CA ALA A 666 22.69 23.34 19.61
C ALA A 666 22.05 22.01 20.06
N ALA A 667 21.26 21.37 19.20
CA ALA A 667 20.76 20.01 19.43
C ALA A 667 21.86 18.96 19.20
N LYS A 668 22.59 19.05 18.07
CA LYS A 668 23.71 18.16 17.71
C LYS A 668 24.78 18.12 18.80
N ALA A 669 25.09 19.26 19.42
CA ALA A 669 26.06 19.38 20.50
C ALA A 669 25.67 18.67 21.83
N ARG A 670 24.40 18.32 22.05
CA ARG A 670 23.88 17.87 23.37
C ARG A 670 23.80 16.35 23.59
N LYS A 671 24.23 15.53 22.63
CA LYS A 671 24.25 14.05 22.66
C LYS A 671 22.92 13.42 23.15
N VAL A 672 22.02 13.22 22.20
CA VAL A 672 20.62 12.75 22.32
C VAL A 672 20.36 11.79 23.50
N ASP A 673 19.67 12.30 24.52
CA ASP A 673 19.22 11.55 25.70
C ASP A 673 17.68 11.62 25.88
N ALA A 674 17.14 11.01 26.94
CA ALA A 674 15.71 10.96 27.23
C ALA A 674 15.03 12.35 27.36
N SER A 675 15.79 13.41 27.68
CA SER A 675 15.30 14.80 27.72
C SER A 675 14.72 15.25 26.38
N SER A 676 15.23 14.69 25.28
CA SER A 676 14.78 14.98 23.90
C SER A 676 13.28 14.67 23.69
N ARG A 677 12.71 13.71 24.44
CA ARG A 677 11.26 13.44 24.40
C ARG A 677 10.43 14.57 25.00
N ARG A 678 10.96 15.30 26.00
CA ARG A 678 10.32 16.52 26.52
C ARG A 678 10.50 17.70 25.56
N ALA A 679 11.66 17.81 24.92
CA ALA A 679 11.88 18.81 23.86
C ALA A 679 10.90 18.62 22.69
N MET A 680 10.69 17.39 22.21
CA MET A 680 9.67 17.09 21.18
C MET A 680 8.24 17.40 21.64
N VAL A 681 7.91 17.27 22.93
CA VAL A 681 6.59 17.68 23.46
C VAL A 681 6.45 19.20 23.44
N MET A 682 7.49 19.95 23.84
CA MET A 682 7.48 21.42 23.74
C MET A 682 7.40 21.91 22.28
N VAL A 683 8.13 21.26 21.35
CA VAL A 683 8.07 21.58 19.91
C VAL A 683 6.72 21.20 19.30
N ARG A 684 6.05 20.14 19.79
CA ARG A 684 4.68 19.78 19.39
C ARG A 684 3.64 20.84 19.80
N GLU A 685 3.86 21.52 20.92
CA GLU A 685 2.98 22.60 21.39
C GLU A 685 3.32 23.95 20.73
N ALA A 686 4.60 24.21 20.39
CA ALA A 686 5.03 25.45 19.74
C ALA A 686 4.86 25.45 18.21
N TRP A 687 5.37 24.44 17.50
CA TRP A 687 5.50 24.44 16.03
C TRP A 687 5.05 23.11 15.38
N PRO A 688 3.73 22.87 15.25
CA PRO A 688 3.19 21.62 14.70
C PRO A 688 3.63 21.30 13.27
N ALA A 689 3.91 22.31 12.44
CA ALA A 689 4.33 22.13 11.04
C ALA A 689 5.68 21.42 10.91
N ALA A 690 6.65 21.71 11.79
CA ALA A 690 7.95 21.04 11.80
C ALA A 690 7.80 19.56 12.19
N VAL A 691 6.94 19.27 13.18
CA VAL A 691 6.63 17.89 13.60
C VAL A 691 5.94 17.12 12.47
N ALA A 692 5.03 17.76 11.72
CA ALA A 692 4.41 17.17 10.54
C ALA A 692 5.45 16.86 9.44
N TYR A 693 6.36 17.80 9.12
CA TYR A 693 7.42 17.60 8.13
C TYR A 693 8.35 16.44 8.52
N TYR A 694 8.91 16.42 9.74
CA TYR A 694 9.77 15.31 10.17
C TYR A 694 9.04 13.96 10.23
N SER A 695 7.75 13.94 10.59
CA SER A 695 6.94 12.71 10.52
C SER A 695 6.75 12.24 9.07
N CYS A 696 6.50 13.18 8.14
CA CYS A 696 6.38 12.89 6.72
C CYS A 696 7.71 12.49 6.07
N LEU A 697 8.85 13.02 6.51
CA LEU A 697 10.18 12.63 6.04
C LEU A 697 10.52 11.19 6.46
N LEU A 698 10.25 10.85 7.73
CA LEU A 698 10.40 9.49 8.26
C LEU A 698 9.47 8.49 7.55
N GLU A 699 8.19 8.84 7.35
CA GLU A 699 7.25 7.95 6.64
C GLU A 699 7.53 7.90 5.13
N ARG A 700 8.04 8.97 4.49
CA ARG A 700 8.51 8.99 3.09
C ARG A 700 9.66 8.01 2.89
N ASN A 701 10.70 8.07 3.72
CA ASN A 701 11.84 7.15 3.62
C ASN A 701 11.39 5.70 3.87
N ARG A 702 10.46 5.50 4.82
CA ARG A 702 9.84 4.20 5.13
C ARG A 702 8.91 3.65 4.04
N ILE A 703 8.29 4.50 3.23
CA ILE A 703 7.49 4.12 2.06
C ILE A 703 8.43 3.81 0.87
N TRP A 704 9.47 4.62 0.65
CA TRP A 704 10.46 4.42 -0.41
C TRP A 704 11.26 3.11 -0.24
N LEU A 705 11.64 2.77 1.01
CA LEU A 705 12.21 1.47 1.38
C LEU A 705 11.27 0.27 1.10
N LYS A 706 9.98 0.53 0.88
CA LYS A 706 8.95 -0.47 0.62
C LYS A 706 8.60 -0.63 -0.86
N GLU A 707 8.85 0.39 -1.68
CA GLU A 707 8.53 0.40 -3.11
C GLU A 707 9.74 -0.02 -3.98
N ASN A 708 10.96 -0.07 -3.42
CA ASN A 708 12.18 -0.49 -4.14
C ASN A 708 12.69 -1.91 -3.77
N VAL A 709 11.94 -2.66 -2.95
CA VAL A 709 12.27 -4.05 -2.56
C VAL A 709 11.14 -5.00 -2.96
N SER A 710 11.07 -5.29 -4.26
CA SER A 710 10.31 -6.38 -4.89
C SER A 710 11.12 -6.96 -6.05
#